data_AF-A0A2N1NFI2-F1
#
_entry.id   AF-A0A2N1NFI2-F1
#
_cell.length_a   1.000
_cell.length_b   1.000
_cell.length_c   1.000
_cell.angle_alpha   90.00
_cell.angle_beta   90.00
_cell.angle_gamma   90.00
#
_symmetry.space_group_name_H-M   'P 1'
#
loop_
_entity.id
_entity.type
_entity.pdbx_description
1 polymer ?
#
loop_
_entity_poly.entity_id
_entity_poly.type
_entity_poly.pdbx_seq_one_letter_code
_entity_poly.pdbx_strand_id
1 'polypeptide(L)'
;MQILQKDTANGRRISDASDTRSIRNRRNNNPRPNAPSRNAQMTLKEQEKVIDEIKKENLNLKMQIYFLEERINKMSPDGMERALKENVDLKMQNQELITTLKKRDKLLGEAENAIQALQQSVLQDGGISPSVDTFDSKLNSELQNYKDLLQKERDEKQIILDEANGLKRQLLDAKSKMQETNTELEKLRESAIKNFEGLQNDEIDNREMIKRIEEAAEKARQEEAEKQIVLIQQLKGQISNLKTQLASHKSENEDLISELDLIRSHPMSSASSRIMNGEFSDQYEESLGLLRDKVAELTLQHRNKSAEVDQLIIKLETANNTIQDLEDEMDRMEAELREEFIRCQDNEQLIVELNAMNHDYQEDLAFSQETIAELRLQIDNQKRELTELTEDLDKARSDWELKTKNIEQDEKIHEELVSDLKEKLNMSDAKIVELTAVKESTDKQLDLLHKEVENYTTQIDEMKKNLRYEVEQRNASESHEKELIAERNKDRELYEKELEKALKDKKDNEKQTDQRLNELIEKLSAAQQQISDLNMTIQERDADLQYVRQQLSNQTGRNKDTTERYSKEQERLRVELDTSRQESERLRTQLEMLCDELENKKNQIIEHENEIKHLNNQRTKLNEKLSSSESARTKAEEVFRNLQMDIRDKNSLIDELKTQVTDLENNLTQEKKATYSNETQYRDQIIERNKLLMTIYQYLDNIMSDSANKQSNYPKPSANFGLFNEHLLSKLKTLTHVHNTFDRRAKEIDNRWQEQYESLKNQMDIKLRLLNKLEGTVNKATVTQKDWREQNHA
;
A
#
# COMPACT_ATOMS: atom_id res chain seq x y z
N MET A 1 36.24 -54.77 -51.47
CA MET A 1 35.58 -54.66 -52.79
C MET A 1 34.13 -54.31 -52.55
N GLN A 2 33.71 -53.06 -52.85
CA GLN A 2 32.85 -52.71 -54.01
C GLN A 2 31.47 -53.43 -53.97
N ILE A 3 30.41 -52.78 -53.46
CA ILE A 3 29.48 -51.83 -54.12
C ILE A 3 28.77 -52.44 -55.34
N LEU A 4 27.43 -52.53 -55.27
CA LEU A 4 26.41 -51.99 -56.21
C LEU A 4 25.05 -52.69 -55.96
N GLN A 5 24.02 -51.96 -55.48
CA GLN A 5 22.88 -51.40 -56.26
C GLN A 5 21.80 -52.47 -56.57
N LYS A 6 20.49 -52.35 -56.25
CA LYS A 6 19.51 -51.28 -56.58
C LYS A 6 18.16 -51.49 -55.85
N ASP A 7 17.47 -50.38 -55.61
CA ASP A 7 16.03 -50.05 -55.82
C ASP A 7 14.94 -51.06 -55.41
N THR A 8 13.91 -50.73 -54.61
CA THR A 8 12.82 -49.81 -54.98
C THR A 8 11.84 -49.54 -53.81
N ALA A 9 11.27 -48.33 -53.81
CA ALA A 9 9.92 -47.93 -53.39
C ALA A 9 9.52 -47.90 -51.89
N ASN A 10 9.55 -46.71 -51.27
CA ASN A 10 8.33 -45.87 -51.22
C ASN A 10 8.61 -44.48 -50.62
N GLY A 11 8.49 -43.46 -51.47
CA GLY A 11 8.33 -42.06 -51.08
C GLY A 11 7.35 -41.38 -52.03
N ARG A 12 6.24 -40.87 -51.48
CA ARG A 12 5.39 -39.77 -52.00
C ARG A 12 4.81 -39.08 -50.77
N ARG A 13 5.24 -37.86 -50.43
CA ARG A 13 4.77 -36.56 -50.95
C ARG A 13 3.26 -36.39 -50.81
N ILE A 14 2.84 -35.48 -49.91
CA ILE A 14 1.84 -34.45 -50.22
C ILE A 14 2.30 -33.14 -49.55
N SER A 15 2.42 -32.13 -50.40
CA SER A 15 2.67 -30.71 -50.12
C SER A 15 1.36 -29.94 -50.03
N ASP A 16 1.46 -28.76 -49.41
CA ASP A 16 0.62 -27.56 -49.56
C ASP A 16 -0.86 -27.62 -49.16
N ALA A 17 -1.20 -26.86 -48.11
CA ALA A 17 -2.03 -25.65 -48.22
C ALA A 17 -2.16 -24.94 -46.85
N SER A 18 -1.81 -23.64 -46.83
CA SER A 18 -2.49 -22.51 -46.13
C SER A 18 -3.35 -22.86 -44.91
N ASP A 19 -3.12 -22.31 -43.71
CA ASP A 19 -3.28 -20.89 -43.45
C ASP A 19 -2.54 -20.42 -42.20
N THR A 20 -1.77 -19.35 -42.37
CA THR A 20 -1.21 -18.53 -41.31
C THR A 20 -2.32 -17.73 -40.61
N ARG A 21 -2.54 -17.95 -39.30
CA ARG A 21 -3.17 -16.95 -38.43
C ARG A 21 -2.35 -16.68 -37.17
N SER A 22 -1.56 -15.63 -37.33
CA SER A 22 -1.08 -14.64 -36.37
C SER A 22 -1.72 -14.65 -34.96
N ILE A 23 -0.90 -14.84 -33.92
CA ILE A 23 -1.14 -14.25 -32.60
C ILE A 23 -0.09 -13.16 -32.43
N ARG A 24 -0.50 -11.92 -32.63
CA ARG A 24 0.30 -10.72 -32.40
C ARG A 24 -0.36 -9.92 -31.27
N ASN A 25 0.46 -9.63 -30.26
CA ASN A 25 0.28 -8.53 -29.30
C ASN A 25 -0.46 -7.35 -29.92
N ARG A 26 -1.56 -6.93 -29.29
CA ARG A 26 -2.13 -5.59 -29.51
C ARG A 26 -2.58 -4.96 -28.20
N ARG A 27 -1.93 -3.82 -27.95
CA ARG A 27 -2.22 -2.76 -26.98
C ARG A 27 -3.68 -2.31 -27.09
N ASN A 28 -4.29 -2.04 -25.94
CA ASN A 28 -5.46 -1.15 -25.87
C ASN A 28 -5.00 0.29 -26.09
N ASN A 29 -5.50 0.91 -27.15
CA ASN A 29 -5.62 2.36 -27.26
C ASN A 29 -7.10 2.71 -27.10
N ASN A 30 -7.43 3.40 -26.01
CA ASN A 30 -8.65 4.21 -25.93
C ASN A 30 -8.50 5.45 -26.85
N PRO A 31 -9.55 5.87 -27.54
CA PRO A 31 -9.81 7.29 -27.81
C PRO A 31 -10.67 7.86 -26.67
N ARG A 32 -10.19 8.98 -26.11
CA ARG A 32 -10.94 9.90 -25.23
C ARG A 32 -11.93 10.77 -26.06
N PRO A 33 -12.85 11.49 -25.39
CA PRO A 33 -13.90 12.29 -26.02
C PRO A 33 -13.38 13.58 -26.68
N ASN A 34 -13.99 13.94 -27.81
CA ASN A 34 -14.06 15.28 -28.41
C ASN A 34 -14.58 16.28 -27.35
N ALA A 35 -13.96 17.40 -26.97
CA ALA A 35 -13.33 18.50 -27.73
C ALA A 35 -14.28 19.15 -28.77
N PRO A 36 -14.56 20.46 -28.68
CA PRO A 36 -15.52 21.13 -29.55
C PRO A 36 -15.04 21.15 -31.01
N SER A 37 -16.00 20.93 -31.90
CA SER A 37 -15.96 21.02 -33.37
C SER A 37 -14.77 21.80 -33.96
N ARG A 38 -13.78 21.07 -34.50
CA ARG A 38 -12.74 21.62 -35.39
C ARG A 38 -13.28 21.70 -36.82
N ASN A 39 -13.87 22.84 -37.13
CA ASN A 39 -13.84 23.42 -38.48
C ASN A 39 -13.39 24.90 -38.44
N ALA A 40 -12.52 25.24 -37.46
CA ALA A 40 -11.82 26.51 -37.41
C ALA A 40 -10.31 26.25 -37.50
N GLN A 41 -9.66 26.87 -38.47
CA GLN A 41 -8.20 26.88 -38.59
C GLN A 41 -7.61 27.41 -37.28
N MET A 42 -6.82 26.58 -36.57
CA MET A 42 -6.11 26.97 -35.35
C MET A 42 -5.30 28.25 -35.61
N THR A 43 -5.44 29.23 -34.73
CA THR A 43 -4.70 30.49 -34.84
C THR A 43 -3.20 30.24 -34.54
N LEU A 44 -2.30 31.04 -35.13
CA LEU A 44 -0.84 30.91 -34.90
C LEU A 44 -0.46 30.90 -33.42
N LYS A 45 -1.23 31.61 -32.59
CA LYS A 45 -1.04 31.68 -31.14
C LYS A 45 -1.40 30.37 -30.41
N GLU A 46 -2.38 29.64 -30.90
CA GLU A 46 -2.73 28.31 -30.40
C GLU A 46 -1.72 27.25 -30.86
N GLN A 47 -1.15 27.40 -32.06
CA GLN A 47 -0.06 26.55 -32.54
C GLN A 47 1.21 26.76 -31.70
N GLU A 48 1.54 28.01 -31.35
CA GLU A 48 2.69 28.35 -30.50
C GLU A 48 2.53 27.81 -29.08
N LYS A 49 1.33 27.90 -28.51
CA LYS A 49 1.03 27.31 -27.19
C LYS A 49 1.18 25.78 -27.17
N VAL A 50 0.73 25.09 -28.23
CA VAL A 50 0.91 23.64 -28.37
C VAL A 50 2.40 23.28 -28.51
N ILE A 51 3.18 24.11 -29.22
CA ILE A 51 4.64 23.91 -29.33
C ILE A 51 5.31 24.06 -27.97
N ASP A 52 4.92 25.02 -27.15
CA ASP A 52 5.50 25.20 -25.81
C ASP A 52 5.09 24.11 -24.83
N GLU A 53 3.85 23.60 -24.93
CA GLU A 53 3.42 22.41 -24.21
C GLU A 53 4.25 21.17 -24.61
N ILE A 54 4.49 20.96 -25.92
CA ILE A 54 5.34 19.86 -26.43
C ILE A 54 6.81 20.03 -26.01
N LYS A 55 7.34 21.26 -25.93
CA LYS A 55 8.71 21.52 -25.44
C LYS A 55 8.82 21.21 -23.94
N LYS A 56 7.81 21.58 -23.16
CA LYS A 56 7.76 21.29 -21.72
C LYS A 56 7.65 19.78 -21.47
N GLU A 57 6.83 19.08 -22.25
CA GLU A 57 6.73 17.62 -22.22
C GLU A 57 8.05 16.95 -22.63
N ASN A 58 8.73 17.46 -23.66
CA ASN A 58 10.06 16.97 -24.06
C ASN A 58 11.12 17.18 -22.97
N LEU A 59 11.11 18.32 -22.28
CA LEU A 59 12.03 18.57 -21.16
C LEU A 59 11.76 17.58 -20.02
N ASN A 60 10.49 17.34 -19.69
CA ASN A 60 10.10 16.41 -18.64
C ASN A 60 10.47 14.96 -18.99
N LEU A 61 10.24 14.54 -20.24
CA LEU A 61 10.68 13.23 -20.74
C LEU A 61 12.21 13.09 -20.72
N LYS A 62 12.97 14.12 -21.07
CA LYS A 62 14.44 14.10 -20.97
C LYS A 62 14.91 13.95 -19.53
N MET A 63 14.28 14.63 -18.56
CA MET A 63 14.62 14.45 -17.14
C MET A 63 14.24 13.05 -16.64
N GLN A 64 13.10 12.51 -17.05
CA GLN A 64 12.73 11.13 -16.71
C GLN A 64 13.72 10.13 -17.30
N ILE A 65 14.12 10.28 -18.57
CA ILE A 65 15.13 9.44 -19.19
C ILE A 65 16.44 9.56 -18.42
N TYR A 66 16.89 10.77 -18.06
CA TYR A 66 18.09 10.97 -17.26
C TYR A 66 18.03 10.26 -15.90
N PHE A 67 16.93 10.40 -15.16
CA PHE A 67 16.78 9.72 -13.86
C PHE A 67 16.62 8.20 -13.98
N LEU A 68 16.00 7.72 -15.07
CA LEU A 68 15.94 6.29 -15.37
C LEU A 68 17.31 5.75 -15.79
N GLU A 69 18.09 6.48 -16.57
CA GLU A 69 19.47 6.16 -16.92
C GLU A 69 20.38 6.18 -15.69
N GLU A 70 20.23 7.16 -14.80
CA GLU A 70 20.96 7.24 -13.54
C GLU A 70 20.59 6.10 -12.60
N ARG A 71 19.30 5.74 -12.53
CA ARG A 71 18.82 4.60 -11.75
C ARG A 71 19.26 3.26 -12.35
N ILE A 72 19.25 3.12 -13.66
CA ILE A 72 19.77 1.93 -14.35
C ILE A 72 21.28 1.81 -14.12
N ASN A 73 22.04 2.90 -14.22
CA ASN A 73 23.48 2.91 -13.94
C ASN A 73 23.79 2.60 -12.46
N LYS A 74 22.94 3.04 -11.52
CA LYS A 74 23.05 2.71 -10.08
C LYS A 74 22.57 1.29 -9.73
N MET A 75 21.77 0.64 -10.58
CA MET A 75 21.10 -0.63 -10.24
C MET A 75 21.61 -1.82 -11.07
N SER A 76 22.45 -1.61 -12.10
CA SER A 76 22.82 -2.65 -13.08
C SER A 76 24.16 -3.40 -12.85
N PRO A 77 25.15 -2.96 -12.06
CA PRO A 77 26.30 -3.81 -11.72
C PRO A 77 26.07 -4.67 -10.46
N ASP A 78 25.62 -4.05 -9.37
CA ASP A 78 25.62 -4.69 -8.03
C ASP A 78 24.56 -5.77 -7.85
N GLY A 79 23.42 -5.68 -8.56
CA GLY A 79 22.35 -6.66 -8.48
C GLY A 79 22.68 -7.94 -9.26
N MET A 80 23.30 -7.78 -10.43
CA MET A 80 23.73 -8.90 -11.28
C MET A 80 24.94 -9.59 -10.68
N GLU A 81 25.90 -8.84 -10.12
CA GLU A 81 27.07 -9.40 -9.44
C GLU A 81 26.67 -10.12 -8.15
N ARG A 82 25.72 -9.60 -7.36
CA ARG A 82 25.15 -10.31 -6.20
C ARG A 82 24.42 -11.59 -6.60
N ALA A 83 23.58 -11.55 -7.64
CA ALA A 83 22.87 -12.74 -8.10
C ALA A 83 23.81 -13.80 -8.71
N LEU A 84 24.90 -13.38 -9.35
CA LEU A 84 25.95 -14.28 -9.83
C LEU A 84 26.76 -14.87 -8.68
N LYS A 85 27.13 -14.06 -7.69
CA LYS A 85 27.84 -14.51 -6.49
C LYS A 85 27.01 -15.48 -5.66
N GLU A 86 25.73 -15.17 -5.47
CA GLU A 86 24.77 -16.06 -4.81
C GLU A 86 24.58 -17.37 -5.59
N ASN A 87 24.51 -17.34 -6.92
CA ASN A 87 24.45 -18.57 -7.72
C ASN A 87 25.74 -19.40 -7.66
N VAL A 88 26.91 -18.75 -7.55
CA VAL A 88 28.19 -19.43 -7.38
C VAL A 88 28.28 -20.07 -5.99
N ASP A 89 27.88 -19.35 -4.95
CA ASP A 89 27.86 -19.85 -3.57
C ASP A 89 26.86 -20.99 -3.40
N LEU A 90 25.65 -20.88 -3.97
CA LEU A 90 24.68 -21.97 -3.99
C LEU A 90 25.19 -23.19 -4.76
N LYS A 91 25.89 -23.00 -5.88
CA LYS A 91 26.55 -24.12 -6.58
C LYS A 91 27.64 -24.77 -5.75
N MET A 92 28.44 -23.98 -5.04
CA MET A 92 29.50 -24.49 -4.16
C MET A 92 28.93 -25.31 -3.01
N GLN A 93 27.90 -24.78 -2.33
CA GLN A 93 27.19 -25.48 -1.25
C GLN A 93 26.52 -26.77 -1.75
N ASN A 94 25.90 -26.73 -2.92
CA ASN A 94 25.26 -27.92 -3.51
C ASN A 94 26.31 -28.97 -3.88
N GLN A 95 27.47 -28.56 -4.40
CA GLN A 95 28.58 -29.45 -4.70
C GLN A 95 29.24 -30.03 -3.44
N GLU A 96 29.35 -29.24 -2.36
CA GLU A 96 29.80 -29.70 -1.05
C GLU A 96 28.82 -30.73 -0.45
N LEU A 97 27.51 -30.45 -0.50
CA LEU A 97 26.47 -31.40 -0.10
C LEU A 97 26.50 -32.69 -0.92
N ILE A 98 26.70 -32.62 -2.23
CA ILE A 98 26.87 -33.80 -3.08
C ILE A 98 28.11 -34.61 -2.68
N THR A 99 29.23 -33.95 -2.35
CA THR A 99 30.44 -34.67 -1.92
C THR A 99 30.32 -35.29 -0.53
N THR A 100 29.63 -34.62 0.40
CA THR A 100 29.37 -35.15 1.75
C THR A 100 28.39 -36.33 1.70
N LEU A 101 27.34 -36.25 0.86
CA LEU A 101 26.46 -37.38 0.58
C LEU A 101 27.21 -38.57 0.00
N LYS A 102 28.06 -38.37 -1.03
CA LYS A 102 28.89 -39.45 -1.59
C LYS A 102 29.83 -40.08 -0.56
N LYS A 103 30.40 -39.29 0.37
CA LYS A 103 31.22 -39.82 1.46
C LYS A 103 30.40 -40.63 2.46
N ARG A 104 29.19 -40.16 2.80
CA ARG A 104 28.25 -40.87 3.68
C ARG A 104 27.78 -42.18 3.05
N ASP A 105 27.43 -42.19 1.77
CA ASP A 105 27.05 -43.39 1.03
C ASP A 105 28.20 -44.41 0.95
N LYS A 106 29.43 -43.93 0.77
CA LYS A 106 30.61 -44.80 0.79
C LYS A 106 30.84 -45.45 2.16
N LEU A 107 30.72 -44.66 3.25
CA LEU A 107 30.84 -45.18 4.62
C LEU A 107 29.71 -46.14 4.97
N LEU A 108 28.50 -45.89 4.50
CA LEU A 108 27.37 -46.81 4.64
C LEU A 108 27.63 -48.12 3.89
N GLY A 109 28.11 -48.06 2.65
CA GLY A 109 28.49 -49.25 1.88
C GLY A 109 29.66 -50.02 2.50
N GLU A 110 30.64 -49.34 3.09
CA GLU A 110 31.74 -49.98 3.84
C GLU A 110 31.24 -50.65 5.12
N ALA A 111 30.31 -50.02 5.85
CA ALA A 111 29.66 -50.61 7.03
C ALA A 111 28.77 -51.81 6.66
N GLU A 112 28.00 -51.71 5.58
CA GLU A 112 27.19 -52.81 5.04
C GLU A 112 28.08 -53.99 4.63
N ASN A 113 29.17 -53.75 3.90
CA ASN A 113 30.14 -54.78 3.52
C ASN A 113 30.85 -55.40 4.74
N ALA A 114 31.16 -54.61 5.77
CA ALA A 114 31.76 -55.12 7.01
C ALA A 114 30.78 -56.00 7.80
N ILE A 115 29.50 -55.61 7.87
CA ILE A 115 28.43 -56.42 8.47
C ILE A 115 28.23 -57.71 7.67
N GLN A 116 28.27 -57.63 6.33
CA GLN A 116 28.13 -58.79 5.46
C GLN A 116 29.33 -59.75 5.61
N ALA A 117 30.55 -59.23 5.72
CA ALA A 117 31.76 -60.01 5.98
C ALA A 117 31.73 -60.67 7.37
N LEU A 118 31.25 -59.96 8.39
CA LEU A 118 31.05 -60.53 9.74
C LEU A 118 29.95 -61.60 9.75
N GLN A 119 28.87 -61.42 8.99
CA GLN A 119 27.85 -62.46 8.80
C GLN A 119 28.42 -63.69 8.08
N GLN A 120 29.31 -63.50 7.10
CA GLN A 120 29.93 -64.58 6.34
C GLN A 120 31.00 -65.32 7.15
N SER A 121 31.75 -64.63 8.02
CA SER A 121 32.72 -65.26 8.94
C SER A 121 32.02 -66.06 10.04
N VAL A 122 30.87 -65.60 10.54
CA VAL A 122 30.05 -66.35 11.51
C VAL A 122 29.43 -67.62 10.91
N LEU A 123 29.30 -67.70 9.58
CA LEU A 123 28.79 -68.89 8.88
C LEU A 123 29.88 -69.87 8.41
N GLN A 124 31.17 -69.47 8.40
CA GLN A 124 32.27 -70.32 7.92
C GLN A 124 33.08 -71.00 9.01
N ASP A 125 33.11 -70.48 10.24
CA ASP A 125 33.90 -71.08 11.32
C ASP A 125 33.03 -72.00 12.22
N GLY A 126 32.62 -73.11 11.64
CA GLY A 126 32.07 -74.24 12.38
C GLY A 126 33.19 -75.11 12.92
N GLY A 127 33.54 -74.97 14.20
CA GLY A 127 34.34 -75.99 14.88
C GLY A 127 34.96 -75.60 16.22
N ILE A 128 34.39 -76.19 17.29
CA ILE A 128 34.99 -76.50 18.61
C ILE A 128 34.80 -75.44 19.71
N SER A 129 33.82 -75.75 20.59
CA SER A 129 33.62 -75.17 21.93
C SER A 129 34.71 -75.66 22.90
N PRO A 130 35.05 -74.91 23.98
CA PRO A 130 34.22 -75.01 25.19
C PRO A 130 34.00 -73.69 25.95
N SER A 131 32.85 -73.61 26.64
CA SER A 131 32.42 -72.56 27.59
C SER A 131 31.75 -71.32 26.99
N VAL A 132 30.61 -71.55 26.34
CA VAL A 132 29.81 -70.51 25.68
C VAL A 132 28.56 -70.12 26.48
N ASP A 133 28.12 -70.89 27.48
CA ASP A 133 26.84 -70.62 28.16
C ASP A 133 26.79 -69.30 28.97
N THR A 134 27.94 -68.71 29.36
CA THR A 134 27.95 -67.42 30.07
C THR A 134 28.19 -66.22 29.15
N PHE A 135 28.87 -66.41 28.01
CA PHE A 135 29.10 -65.36 27.03
C PHE A 135 27.92 -65.23 26.06
N ASP A 136 27.33 -66.34 25.61
CA ASP A 136 26.10 -66.31 24.80
C ASP A 136 24.90 -65.83 25.60
N SER A 137 24.84 -66.05 26.91
CA SER A 137 23.76 -65.51 27.75
C SER A 137 23.87 -63.98 27.89
N LYS A 138 25.08 -63.43 28.03
CA LYS A 138 25.31 -61.98 28.08
C LYS A 138 25.17 -61.32 26.72
N LEU A 139 25.71 -61.93 25.66
CA LEU A 139 25.57 -61.44 24.30
C LEU A 139 24.12 -61.55 23.83
N ASN A 140 23.38 -62.63 24.12
CA ASN A 140 21.94 -62.68 23.85
C ASN A 140 21.14 -61.73 24.74
N SER A 141 21.56 -61.48 25.98
CA SER A 141 20.93 -60.46 26.84
C SER A 141 21.13 -59.06 26.28
N GLU A 142 22.32 -58.73 25.81
CA GLU A 142 22.62 -57.43 25.20
C GLU A 142 21.97 -57.32 23.83
N LEU A 143 22.00 -58.37 23.00
CA LEU A 143 21.32 -58.42 21.70
C LEU A 143 19.80 -58.35 21.87
N GLN A 144 19.23 -58.91 22.95
CA GLN A 144 17.82 -58.72 23.28
C GLN A 144 17.52 -57.34 23.82
N ASN A 145 18.39 -56.75 24.64
CA ASN A 145 18.22 -55.36 25.06
C ASN A 145 18.27 -54.40 23.85
N TYR A 146 19.16 -54.64 22.88
CA TYR A 146 19.19 -53.87 21.64
C TYR A 146 17.97 -54.10 20.75
N LYS A 147 17.47 -55.34 20.66
CA LYS A 147 16.22 -55.64 19.94
C LYS A 147 15.01 -55.01 20.61
N ASP A 148 14.92 -55.06 21.93
CA ASP A 148 13.85 -54.44 22.72
C ASP A 148 13.91 -52.91 22.63
N LEU A 149 15.10 -52.31 22.57
CA LEU A 149 15.28 -50.87 22.39
C LEU A 149 14.90 -50.45 20.96
N LEU A 150 15.33 -51.19 19.93
CA LEU A 150 14.92 -50.96 18.55
C LEU A 150 13.41 -51.19 18.34
N GLN A 151 12.82 -52.13 19.06
CA GLN A 151 11.39 -52.38 19.05
C GLN A 151 10.63 -51.25 19.75
N LYS A 152 11.12 -50.76 20.90
CA LYS A 152 10.57 -49.57 21.56
C LYS A 152 10.66 -48.33 20.68
N GLU A 153 11.79 -48.07 20.03
CA GLU A 153 11.90 -46.93 19.12
C GLU A 153 10.97 -47.09 17.89
N ARG A 154 10.77 -48.32 17.40
CA ARG A 154 9.78 -48.58 16.35
C ARG A 154 8.35 -48.36 16.81
N ASP A 155 8.02 -48.83 18.02
CA ASP A 155 6.68 -48.69 18.60
C ASP A 155 6.40 -47.21 18.94
N GLU A 156 7.38 -46.47 19.47
CA GLU A 156 7.30 -45.02 19.68
C GLU A 156 7.15 -44.26 18.36
N LYS A 157 7.93 -44.61 17.35
CA LYS A 157 7.79 -44.04 16.01
C LYS A 157 6.42 -44.35 15.39
N GLN A 158 5.88 -45.54 15.64
CA GLN A 158 4.55 -45.93 15.18
C GLN A 158 3.45 -45.14 15.91
N ILE A 159 3.59 -44.94 17.23
CA ILE A 159 2.69 -44.09 18.02
C ILE A 159 2.71 -42.64 17.51
N ILE A 160 3.90 -42.07 17.29
CA ILE A 160 4.04 -40.71 16.73
C ILE A 160 3.44 -40.62 15.32
N LEU A 161 3.60 -41.66 14.51
CA LEU A 161 3.00 -41.73 13.18
C LEU A 161 1.47 -41.80 13.24
N ASP A 162 0.91 -42.57 14.18
CA ASP A 162 -0.52 -42.70 14.40
C ASP A 162 -1.12 -41.41 14.98
N GLU A 163 -0.41 -40.71 15.88
CA GLU A 163 -0.76 -39.37 16.36
C GLU A 163 -0.71 -38.32 15.25
N ALA A 164 0.32 -38.33 14.41
CA ALA A 164 0.44 -37.43 13.26
C ALA A 164 -0.69 -37.68 12.24
N ASN A 165 -1.04 -38.94 12.01
CA ASN A 165 -2.18 -39.32 11.17
C ASN A 165 -3.52 -38.92 11.81
N GLY A 166 -3.65 -39.01 13.13
CA GLY A 166 -4.79 -38.54 13.89
C GLY A 166 -4.99 -37.03 13.77
N LEU A 167 -3.92 -36.25 13.96
CA LEU A 167 -3.91 -34.79 13.78
C LEU A 167 -4.23 -34.41 12.33
N LYS A 168 -3.69 -35.13 11.35
CA LYS A 168 -4.00 -34.92 9.93
C LYS A 168 -5.47 -35.18 9.61
N ARG A 169 -6.09 -36.17 10.26
CA ARG A 169 -7.52 -36.49 10.11
C ARG A 169 -8.39 -35.43 10.77
N GLN A 170 -8.01 -34.92 11.95
CA GLN A 170 -8.68 -33.80 12.62
C GLN A 170 -8.57 -32.51 11.79
N LEU A 171 -7.43 -32.23 11.17
CA LEU A 171 -7.24 -31.07 10.30
C LEU A 171 -8.08 -31.19 9.02
N LEU A 172 -8.21 -32.40 8.47
CA LEU A 172 -9.10 -32.67 7.33
C LEU A 172 -10.58 -32.46 7.71
N ASP A 173 -10.98 -32.93 8.90
CA ASP A 173 -12.35 -32.79 9.40
C ASP A 173 -12.69 -31.32 9.73
N ALA A 174 -11.75 -30.59 10.33
CA ALA A 174 -11.86 -29.14 10.55
C ALA A 174 -11.94 -28.37 9.22
N LYS A 175 -11.18 -28.79 8.21
CA LYS A 175 -11.24 -28.21 6.86
C LYS A 175 -12.57 -28.51 6.17
N SER A 176 -13.12 -29.72 6.32
CA SER A 176 -14.45 -30.07 5.80
C SER A 176 -15.54 -29.24 6.47
N LYS A 177 -15.52 -29.13 7.80
CA LYS A 177 -16.44 -28.28 8.57
C LYS A 177 -16.33 -26.81 8.17
N MET A 178 -15.11 -26.30 7.98
CA MET A 178 -14.89 -24.91 7.53
C MET A 178 -15.41 -24.69 6.10
N GLN A 179 -15.27 -25.69 5.22
CA GLN A 179 -15.81 -25.65 3.87
C GLN A 179 -17.35 -25.70 3.89
N GLU A 180 -17.95 -26.53 4.75
CA GLU A 180 -19.40 -26.56 4.98
C GLU A 180 -19.91 -25.22 5.51
N THR A 181 -19.28 -24.63 6.52
CA THR A 181 -19.65 -23.30 7.03
C THR A 181 -19.49 -22.21 5.98
N ASN A 182 -18.45 -22.29 5.14
CA ASN A 182 -18.29 -21.34 4.03
C ASN A 182 -19.40 -21.51 2.98
N THR A 183 -19.79 -22.75 2.65
CA THR A 183 -20.92 -22.97 1.73
C THR A 183 -22.26 -22.54 2.32
N GLU A 184 -22.45 -22.64 3.64
CA GLU A 184 -23.64 -22.12 4.31
C GLU A 184 -23.64 -20.59 4.37
N LEU A 185 -22.49 -19.96 4.61
CA LEU A 185 -22.33 -18.51 4.52
C LEU A 185 -22.58 -18.00 3.10
N GLU A 186 -22.13 -18.71 2.07
CA GLU A 186 -22.40 -18.35 0.68
C GLU A 186 -23.91 -18.45 0.36
N LYS A 187 -24.58 -19.50 0.84
CA LYS A 187 -26.04 -19.65 0.69
C LYS A 187 -26.83 -18.58 1.45
N LEU A 188 -26.39 -18.20 2.64
CA LEU A 188 -27.00 -17.11 3.41
C LEU A 188 -26.75 -15.75 2.74
N ARG A 189 -25.59 -15.57 2.11
CA ARG A 189 -25.28 -14.38 1.33
C ARG A 189 -26.12 -14.31 0.05
N GLU A 190 -26.28 -15.41 -0.67
CA GLU A 190 -27.17 -15.50 -1.84
C GLU A 190 -28.64 -15.28 -1.47
N SER A 191 -29.11 -15.78 -0.31
CA SER A 191 -30.48 -15.53 0.14
C SER A 191 -30.68 -14.08 0.58
N ALA A 192 -29.68 -13.46 1.23
CA ALA A 192 -29.70 -12.04 1.56
C ALA A 192 -29.70 -11.15 0.31
N ILE A 193 -28.93 -11.50 -0.72
CA ILE A 193 -28.91 -10.79 -2.01
C ILE A 193 -30.27 -10.91 -2.70
N LYS A 194 -30.87 -12.12 -2.77
CA LYS A 194 -32.21 -12.30 -3.35
C LYS A 194 -33.30 -11.53 -2.61
N ASN A 195 -33.21 -11.45 -1.28
CA ASN A 195 -34.15 -10.64 -0.49
C ASN A 195 -33.95 -9.13 -0.75
N PHE A 196 -32.71 -8.69 -0.96
CA PHE A 196 -32.39 -7.31 -1.29
C PHE A 196 -32.86 -6.93 -2.71
N GLU A 197 -32.68 -7.83 -3.69
CA GLU A 197 -33.20 -7.66 -5.06
C GLU A 197 -34.74 -7.64 -5.11
N GLY A 198 -35.41 -8.41 -4.24
CA GLY A 198 -36.88 -8.37 -4.09
C GLY A 198 -37.39 -7.02 -3.57
N LEU A 199 -36.76 -6.49 -2.52
CA LEU A 199 -37.11 -5.18 -1.95
C LEU A 199 -36.82 -4.02 -2.92
N GLN A 200 -35.76 -4.13 -3.71
CA GLN A 200 -35.38 -3.12 -4.70
C GLN A 200 -36.38 -3.06 -5.88
N ASN A 201 -36.94 -4.21 -6.29
CA ASN A 201 -37.99 -4.25 -7.30
C ASN A 201 -39.33 -3.65 -6.79
N ASP A 202 -39.70 -3.93 -5.55
CA ASP A 202 -40.91 -3.34 -4.94
C ASP A 202 -40.78 -1.81 -4.75
N GLU A 203 -39.58 -1.29 -4.48
CA GLU A 203 -39.31 0.16 -4.46
C GLU A 203 -39.37 0.80 -5.86
N ILE A 204 -38.91 0.10 -6.91
CA ILE A 204 -38.98 0.59 -8.29
C ILE A 204 -40.44 0.66 -8.76
N ASP A 205 -41.24 -0.38 -8.48
CA ASP A 205 -42.66 -0.41 -8.83
C ASP A 205 -43.47 0.64 -8.06
N ASN A 206 -43.18 0.85 -6.78
CA ASN A 206 -43.80 1.92 -6.00
C ASN A 206 -43.40 3.32 -6.50
N ARG A 207 -42.15 3.50 -6.95
CA ARG A 207 -41.67 4.78 -7.49
C ARG A 207 -42.28 5.09 -8.86
N GLU A 208 -42.46 4.08 -9.71
CA GLU A 208 -43.21 4.24 -10.97
C GLU A 208 -44.70 4.52 -10.71
N MET A 209 -45.30 3.88 -9.70
CA MET A 209 -46.70 4.11 -9.33
C MET A 209 -46.91 5.52 -8.77
N ILE A 210 -46.01 6.02 -7.92
CA ILE A 210 -46.03 7.40 -7.42
C ILE A 210 -45.87 8.39 -8.57
N LYS A 211 -44.94 8.15 -9.51
CA LYS A 211 -44.81 9.00 -10.71
C LYS A 211 -46.09 9.05 -11.55
N ARG A 212 -46.74 7.90 -11.77
CA ARG A 212 -48.02 7.87 -12.52
C ARG A 212 -49.14 8.61 -11.77
N ILE A 213 -49.15 8.55 -10.44
CA ILE A 213 -50.12 9.30 -9.62
C ILE A 213 -49.83 10.81 -9.67
N GLU A 214 -48.56 11.21 -9.62
CA GLU A 214 -48.13 12.61 -9.74
C GLU A 214 -48.44 13.18 -11.13
N GLU A 215 -48.13 12.43 -12.20
CA GLU A 215 -48.46 12.81 -13.57
C GLU A 215 -49.98 12.92 -13.80
N ALA A 216 -50.77 12.01 -13.21
CA ALA A 216 -52.23 12.07 -13.28
C ALA A 216 -52.80 13.26 -12.48
N ALA A 217 -52.23 13.57 -11.31
CA ALA A 217 -52.63 14.69 -10.48
C ALA A 217 -52.31 16.03 -11.16
N GLU A 218 -51.14 16.15 -11.79
CA GLU A 218 -50.74 17.36 -12.50
C GLU A 218 -51.60 17.57 -13.76
N LYS A 219 -51.91 16.51 -14.49
CA LYS A 219 -52.85 16.57 -15.62
C LYS A 219 -54.25 17.02 -15.19
N ALA A 220 -54.75 16.52 -14.05
CA ALA A 220 -56.04 16.95 -13.51
C ALA A 220 -56.04 18.43 -13.08
N ARG A 221 -54.95 18.94 -12.49
CA ARG A 221 -54.80 20.38 -12.19
C ARG A 221 -54.77 21.23 -13.44
N GLN A 222 -54.05 20.79 -14.48
CA GLN A 222 -53.97 21.49 -15.76
C GLN A 222 -55.35 21.59 -16.42
N GLU A 223 -56.10 20.49 -16.47
CA GLU A 223 -57.47 20.45 -17.01
C GLU A 223 -58.44 21.35 -16.22
N GLU A 224 -58.29 21.43 -14.89
CA GLU A 224 -59.12 22.30 -14.05
C GLU A 224 -58.77 23.79 -14.23
N ALA A 225 -57.48 24.11 -14.37
CA ALA A 225 -57.02 25.46 -14.69
C ALA A 225 -57.51 25.92 -16.07
N GLU A 226 -57.50 25.03 -17.08
CA GLU A 226 -58.04 25.33 -18.41
C GLU A 226 -59.55 25.59 -18.37
N LYS A 227 -60.33 24.81 -17.60
CA LYS A 227 -61.76 25.07 -17.38
C LYS A 227 -62.01 26.42 -16.71
N GLN A 228 -61.20 26.78 -15.71
CA GLN A 228 -61.31 28.08 -15.04
C GLN A 228 -60.98 29.24 -15.98
N ILE A 229 -59.97 29.09 -16.85
CA ILE A 229 -59.63 30.10 -17.88
C ILE A 229 -60.80 30.28 -18.86
N VAL A 230 -61.42 29.19 -19.32
CA VAL A 230 -62.59 29.25 -20.21
C VAL A 230 -63.78 29.92 -19.52
N LEU A 231 -64.03 29.61 -18.25
CA LEU A 231 -65.09 30.24 -17.46
C LEU A 231 -64.85 31.74 -17.27
N ILE A 232 -63.61 32.15 -16.97
CA ILE A 232 -63.22 33.56 -16.87
C ILE A 232 -63.41 34.27 -18.22
N GLN A 233 -63.08 33.63 -19.34
CA GLN A 233 -63.35 34.19 -20.67
C GLN A 233 -64.85 34.33 -20.95
N GLN A 234 -65.66 33.36 -20.57
CA GLN A 234 -67.12 33.43 -20.71
C GLN A 234 -67.70 34.56 -19.85
N LEU A 235 -67.28 34.68 -18.59
CA LEU A 235 -67.71 35.76 -17.70
C LEU A 235 -67.27 37.13 -18.21
N LYS A 236 -66.04 37.26 -18.73
CA LYS A 236 -65.60 38.51 -19.40
C LYS A 236 -66.43 38.84 -20.64
N GLY A 237 -66.82 37.83 -21.43
CA GLY A 237 -67.74 38.00 -22.56
C GLY A 237 -69.13 38.46 -22.13
N GLN A 238 -69.67 37.89 -21.05
CA GLN A 238 -70.95 38.30 -20.47
C GLN A 238 -70.88 39.73 -19.93
N ILE A 239 -69.81 40.10 -19.22
CA ILE A 239 -69.57 41.47 -18.75
C ILE A 239 -69.50 42.45 -19.93
N SER A 240 -68.80 42.08 -21.02
CA SER A 240 -68.75 42.91 -22.23
C SER A 240 -70.13 43.09 -22.86
N ASN A 241 -70.94 42.05 -22.93
CA ASN A 241 -72.30 42.13 -23.47
C ASN A 241 -73.21 42.98 -22.58
N LEU A 242 -73.16 42.81 -21.27
CA LEU A 242 -73.90 43.64 -20.31
C LEU A 242 -73.48 45.10 -20.39
N LYS A 243 -72.18 45.37 -20.60
CA LYS A 243 -71.66 46.73 -20.79
C LYS A 243 -72.16 47.39 -22.08
N THR A 244 -72.27 46.62 -23.16
CA THR A 244 -72.89 47.08 -24.42
C THR A 244 -74.38 47.34 -24.25
N GLN A 245 -75.10 46.47 -23.54
CA GLN A 245 -76.52 46.65 -23.23
C GLN A 245 -76.75 47.89 -22.35
N LEU A 246 -75.90 48.11 -21.34
CA LEU A 246 -75.94 49.31 -20.49
C LEU A 246 -75.71 50.59 -21.32
N ALA A 247 -74.78 50.55 -22.29
CA ALA A 247 -74.55 51.68 -23.19
C ALA A 247 -75.75 51.94 -24.12
N SER A 248 -76.40 50.88 -24.61
CA SER A 248 -77.63 50.97 -25.41
C SER A 248 -78.78 51.58 -24.61
N HIS A 249 -79.02 51.10 -23.39
CA HIS A 249 -80.08 51.63 -22.53
C HIS A 249 -79.81 53.06 -22.06
N LYS A 250 -78.53 53.47 -21.92
CA LYS A 250 -78.18 54.87 -21.69
C LYS A 250 -78.52 55.76 -22.89
N SER A 251 -78.26 55.29 -24.12
CA SER A 251 -78.66 56.00 -25.35
C SER A 251 -80.18 56.12 -25.46
N GLU A 252 -80.92 55.03 -25.19
CA GLU A 252 -82.40 55.07 -25.19
C GLU A 252 -82.96 56.01 -24.11
N ASN A 253 -82.32 56.08 -22.94
CA ASN A 253 -82.71 57.05 -21.91
C ASN A 253 -82.43 58.50 -22.34
N GLU A 254 -81.30 58.77 -23.00
CA GLU A 254 -81.01 60.11 -23.56
C GLU A 254 -82.00 60.50 -24.67
N ASP A 255 -82.43 59.54 -25.49
CA ASP A 255 -83.46 59.74 -26.52
C ASP A 255 -84.84 60.01 -25.89
N LEU A 256 -85.23 59.25 -24.86
CA LEU A 256 -86.50 59.45 -24.13
C LEU A 256 -86.51 60.76 -23.33
N ILE A 257 -85.37 61.17 -22.77
CA ILE A 257 -85.20 62.48 -22.12
C ILE A 257 -85.35 63.61 -23.15
N SER A 258 -84.79 63.44 -24.35
CA SER A 258 -84.91 64.40 -25.45
C SER A 258 -86.36 64.49 -25.97
N GLU A 259 -87.10 63.38 -26.00
CA GLU A 259 -88.52 63.34 -26.40
C GLU A 259 -89.43 63.97 -25.32
N LEU A 260 -89.12 63.77 -24.04
CA LEU A 260 -89.79 64.46 -22.92
C LEU A 260 -89.53 65.97 -22.89
N ASP A 261 -88.33 66.41 -23.26
CA ASP A 261 -88.01 67.84 -23.41
C ASP A 261 -88.68 68.47 -24.64
N LEU A 262 -88.91 67.69 -25.71
CA LEU A 262 -89.69 68.13 -26.87
C LEU A 262 -91.17 68.33 -26.51
N ILE A 263 -91.76 67.42 -25.73
CA ILE A 263 -93.16 67.48 -25.28
C ILE A 263 -93.38 68.61 -24.24
N ARG A 264 -92.36 68.99 -23.46
CA ARG A 264 -92.43 70.12 -22.51
C ARG A 264 -92.43 71.52 -23.16
N SER A 265 -92.18 71.63 -24.48
CA SER A 265 -91.98 72.92 -25.17
C SER A 265 -93.22 73.52 -25.88
N HIS A 266 -94.41 72.89 -25.82
CA HIS A 266 -95.61 73.37 -26.53
C HIS A 266 -96.73 73.87 -25.59
N PRO A 267 -97.11 75.17 -25.65
CA PRO A 267 -98.22 75.71 -24.86
C PRO A 267 -99.58 75.39 -25.52
N MET A 268 -100.46 74.72 -24.78
CA MET A 268 -101.88 74.53 -25.15
C MET A 268 -102.71 75.74 -24.68
N SER A 269 -103.22 76.52 -25.63
CA SER A 269 -104.08 77.69 -25.39
C SER A 269 -105.52 77.46 -25.86
N SER A 270 -106.44 77.53 -24.88
CA SER A 270 -107.76 78.20 -24.87
C SER A 270 -108.96 77.78 -25.78
N ALA A 271 -110.08 77.53 -25.08
CA ALA A 271 -111.47 78.00 -25.29
C ALA A 271 -112.33 77.35 -26.41
N SER A 272 -113.50 76.73 -26.15
CA SER A 272 -114.79 77.20 -25.59
C SER A 272 -115.62 78.17 -26.47
N SER A 273 -116.64 77.60 -27.14
CA SER A 273 -118.09 77.94 -27.08
C SER A 273 -118.79 78.87 -28.10
N ARG A 274 -120.04 78.44 -28.43
CA ARG A 274 -121.31 79.12 -28.89
C ARG A 274 -121.62 79.10 -30.40
N ILE A 275 -122.65 78.37 -30.90
CA ILE A 275 -124.15 78.39 -30.75
C ILE A 275 -124.82 79.51 -31.56
N MET A 276 -125.88 79.16 -32.32
CA MET A 276 -127.19 79.85 -32.58
C MET A 276 -127.86 79.13 -33.79
N ASN A 277 -129.15 78.75 -33.90
CA ASN A 277 -130.42 79.25 -33.37
C ASN A 277 -131.53 78.14 -33.44
N GLY A 278 -132.53 78.23 -32.56
CA GLY A 278 -133.86 77.61 -32.71
C GLY A 278 -134.83 78.27 -31.73
N GLU A 279 -136.08 78.55 -32.10
CA GLU A 279 -137.01 79.35 -31.31
C GLU A 279 -137.79 78.53 -30.25
N PHE A 280 -137.48 78.83 -28.99
CA PHE A 280 -138.33 79.00 -27.80
C PHE A 280 -139.64 78.19 -27.66
N SER A 281 -139.57 77.08 -26.88
CA SER A 281 -140.31 76.93 -25.61
C SER A 281 -140.02 75.58 -24.90
N ASP A 282 -139.49 74.57 -25.60
CA ASP A 282 -139.08 73.26 -25.03
C ASP A 282 -137.63 73.23 -24.47
N GLN A 283 -136.92 74.36 -24.58
CA GLN A 283 -135.47 74.46 -24.40
C GLN A 283 -134.97 74.43 -22.95
N TYR A 284 -135.82 74.71 -21.97
CA TYR A 284 -135.38 74.73 -20.57
C TYR A 284 -135.18 73.33 -20.00
N GLU A 285 -135.97 72.35 -20.45
CA GLU A 285 -135.90 70.98 -19.95
C GLU A 285 -134.78 70.18 -20.63
N GLU A 286 -134.56 70.41 -21.93
CA GLU A 286 -133.43 69.85 -22.69
C GLU A 286 -132.09 70.49 -22.29
N SER A 287 -132.04 71.80 -22.02
CA SER A 287 -130.81 72.44 -21.51
C SER A 287 -130.40 71.90 -20.14
N LEU A 288 -131.36 71.62 -19.25
CA LEU A 288 -131.12 70.97 -17.96
C LEU A 288 -130.64 69.51 -18.14
N GLY A 289 -131.16 68.79 -19.13
CA GLY A 289 -130.68 67.46 -19.53
C GLY A 289 -129.23 67.49 -20.03
N LEU A 290 -128.93 68.37 -20.99
CA LEU A 290 -127.58 68.55 -21.55
C LEU A 290 -126.57 69.03 -20.51
N LEU A 291 -126.98 69.89 -19.56
CA LEU A 291 -126.14 70.29 -18.43
C LEU A 291 -125.88 69.12 -17.48
N ARG A 292 -126.86 68.25 -17.21
CA ARG A 292 -126.67 67.02 -16.41
C ARG A 292 -125.75 66.04 -17.12
N ASP A 293 -125.91 65.84 -18.42
CA ASP A 293 -125.04 64.96 -19.22
C ASP A 293 -123.62 65.51 -19.28
N LYS A 294 -123.44 66.83 -19.43
CA LYS A 294 -122.12 67.46 -19.38
C LYS A 294 -121.49 67.36 -18.00
N VAL A 295 -122.27 67.49 -16.93
CA VAL A 295 -121.80 67.28 -15.55
C VAL A 295 -121.42 65.81 -15.33
N ALA A 296 -122.20 64.85 -15.84
CA ALA A 296 -121.87 63.42 -15.76
C ALA A 296 -120.60 63.09 -16.55
N GLU A 297 -120.45 63.64 -17.75
CA GLU A 297 -119.24 63.50 -18.58
C GLU A 297 -118.00 64.08 -17.89
N LEU A 298 -118.10 65.30 -17.36
CA LEU A 298 -117.00 65.92 -16.61
C LEU A 298 -116.70 65.17 -15.31
N THR A 299 -117.71 64.62 -14.65
CA THR A 299 -117.52 63.79 -13.44
C THR A 299 -116.79 62.49 -13.79
N LEU A 300 -117.12 61.87 -14.92
CA LEU A 300 -116.47 60.65 -15.40
C LEU A 300 -115.04 60.94 -15.85
N GLN A 301 -114.78 62.04 -16.56
CA GLN A 301 -113.44 62.48 -16.92
C GLN A 301 -112.59 62.79 -15.68
N HIS A 302 -113.16 63.49 -14.69
CA HIS A 302 -112.48 63.75 -13.42
C HIS A 302 -112.18 62.44 -12.69
N ARG A 303 -113.11 61.49 -12.66
CA ARG A 303 -112.89 60.16 -12.07
C ARG A 303 -111.79 59.38 -12.80
N ASN A 304 -111.76 59.42 -14.13
CA ASN A 304 -110.72 58.75 -14.91
C ASN A 304 -109.34 59.41 -14.72
N LYS A 305 -109.28 60.74 -14.71
CA LYS A 305 -108.04 61.47 -14.45
C LYS A 305 -107.57 61.28 -13.00
N SER A 306 -108.49 61.23 -12.04
CA SER A 306 -108.18 60.87 -10.64
C SER A 306 -107.60 59.45 -10.57
N ALA A 307 -108.19 58.47 -11.25
CA ALA A 307 -107.68 57.10 -11.27
C ALA A 307 -106.30 56.99 -11.96
N GLU A 308 -106.05 57.76 -13.01
CA GLU A 308 -104.74 57.85 -13.66
C GLU A 308 -103.69 58.45 -12.73
N VAL A 309 -104.05 59.50 -11.97
CA VAL A 309 -103.17 60.09 -10.94
C VAL A 309 -102.87 59.08 -9.83
N ASP A 310 -103.87 58.35 -9.33
CA ASP A 310 -103.68 57.32 -8.31
C ASP A 310 -102.74 56.20 -8.80
N GLN A 311 -102.86 55.79 -10.07
CA GLN A 311 -101.95 54.81 -10.68
C GLN A 311 -100.52 55.35 -10.80
N LEU A 312 -100.35 56.63 -11.15
CA LEU A 312 -99.03 57.26 -11.21
C LEU A 312 -98.40 57.39 -9.83
N ILE A 313 -99.19 57.68 -8.78
CA ILE A 313 -98.73 57.71 -7.39
C ILE A 313 -98.21 56.33 -6.98
N ILE A 314 -98.96 55.25 -7.24
CA ILE A 314 -98.52 53.89 -6.94
C ILE A 314 -97.21 53.55 -7.67
N LYS A 315 -97.10 53.89 -8.96
CA LYS A 315 -95.85 53.66 -9.71
C LYS A 315 -94.67 54.43 -9.13
N LEU A 316 -94.90 55.68 -8.72
CA LEU A 316 -93.89 56.52 -8.10
C LEU A 316 -93.46 55.99 -6.73
N GLU A 317 -94.40 55.50 -5.91
CA GLU A 317 -94.11 54.81 -4.65
C GLU A 317 -93.30 53.53 -4.87
N THR A 318 -93.65 52.71 -5.87
CA THR A 318 -92.86 51.51 -6.21
C THR A 318 -91.46 51.85 -6.69
N ALA A 319 -91.31 52.91 -7.50
CA ALA A 319 -90.01 53.36 -7.98
C ALA A 319 -89.15 53.89 -6.83
N ASN A 320 -89.73 54.65 -5.90
CA ASN A 320 -89.02 55.13 -4.70
C ASN A 320 -88.56 53.97 -3.82
N ASN A 321 -89.38 52.95 -3.61
CA ASN A 321 -88.95 51.76 -2.86
C ASN A 321 -87.78 51.05 -3.56
N THR A 322 -87.83 50.90 -4.88
CA THR A 322 -86.70 50.29 -5.62
C THR A 322 -85.43 51.14 -5.58
N ILE A 323 -85.55 52.48 -5.55
CA ILE A 323 -84.39 53.37 -5.38
C ILE A 323 -83.79 53.18 -3.99
N GLN A 324 -84.62 53.13 -2.95
CA GLN A 324 -84.16 52.90 -1.58
C GLN A 324 -83.44 51.55 -1.44
N ASP A 325 -83.98 50.48 -2.04
CA ASP A 325 -83.33 49.16 -2.00
C ASP A 325 -81.95 49.18 -2.69
N LEU A 326 -81.81 49.92 -3.80
CA LEU A 326 -80.53 50.08 -4.50
C LEU A 326 -79.54 50.97 -3.73
N GLU A 327 -80.02 52.01 -3.05
CA GLU A 327 -79.21 52.84 -2.15
C GLU A 327 -78.67 52.01 -0.98
N ASP A 328 -79.52 51.21 -0.34
CA ASP A 328 -79.13 50.30 0.73
C ASP A 328 -78.11 49.23 0.25
N GLU A 329 -78.25 48.73 -0.98
CA GLU A 329 -77.30 47.78 -1.58
C GLU A 329 -75.96 48.45 -1.92
N MET A 330 -75.97 49.68 -2.41
CA MET A 330 -74.78 50.48 -2.66
C MET A 330 -74.02 50.75 -1.36
N ASP A 331 -74.71 51.13 -0.29
CA ASP A 331 -74.11 51.36 1.03
C ASP A 331 -73.45 50.09 1.58
N ARG A 332 -74.06 48.91 1.38
CA ARG A 332 -73.46 47.62 1.74
C ARG A 332 -72.20 47.32 0.94
N MET A 333 -72.24 47.50 -0.38
CA MET A 333 -71.06 47.29 -1.23
C MET A 333 -69.93 48.26 -0.89
N GLU A 334 -70.25 49.52 -0.57
CA GLU A 334 -69.25 50.49 -0.11
C GLU A 334 -68.63 50.09 1.23
N ALA A 335 -69.40 49.54 2.16
CA ALA A 335 -68.89 49.03 3.42
C ALA A 335 -67.94 47.84 3.21
N GLU A 336 -68.33 46.88 2.37
CA GLU A 336 -67.48 45.71 2.02
C GLU A 336 -66.18 46.15 1.33
N LEU A 337 -66.25 47.11 0.39
CA LEU A 337 -65.06 47.63 -0.27
C LEU A 337 -64.09 48.32 0.71
N ARG A 338 -64.62 49.02 1.72
CA ARG A 338 -63.80 49.64 2.77
C ARG A 338 -63.12 48.58 3.64
N GLU A 339 -63.82 47.52 4.01
CA GLU A 339 -63.21 46.41 4.77
C GLU A 339 -62.10 45.73 3.98
N GLU A 340 -62.30 45.46 2.70
CA GLU A 340 -61.26 44.87 1.84
C GLU A 340 -60.08 45.83 1.64
N PHE A 341 -60.31 47.14 1.55
CA PHE A 341 -59.23 48.12 1.50
C PHE A 341 -58.36 48.09 2.77
N ILE A 342 -58.98 48.00 3.94
CA ILE A 342 -58.25 47.87 5.22
C ILE A 342 -57.44 46.56 5.23
N ARG A 343 -58.03 45.43 4.80
CA ARG A 343 -57.30 44.15 4.70
C ARG A 343 -56.12 44.21 3.74
N CYS A 344 -56.27 44.88 2.60
CA CYS A 344 -55.16 45.11 1.68
C CYS A 344 -54.04 45.93 2.33
N GLN A 345 -54.39 46.98 3.09
CA GLN A 345 -53.43 47.80 3.81
C GLN A 345 -52.68 47.02 4.91
N ASP A 346 -53.39 46.19 5.67
CA ASP A 346 -52.78 45.31 6.69
C ASP A 346 -51.84 44.28 6.06
N ASN A 347 -52.25 43.68 4.93
CA ASN A 347 -51.40 42.76 4.18
C ASN A 347 -50.16 43.45 3.61
N GLU A 348 -50.28 44.69 3.15
CA GLU A 348 -49.14 45.48 2.66
C GLU A 348 -48.15 45.79 3.80
N GLN A 349 -48.65 46.12 5.00
CA GLN A 349 -47.80 46.27 6.19
C GLN A 349 -47.09 44.96 6.55
N LEU A 350 -47.80 43.84 6.54
CA LEU A 350 -47.21 42.53 6.83
C LEU A 350 -46.13 42.16 5.81
N ILE A 351 -46.32 42.47 4.52
CA ILE A 351 -45.30 42.27 3.49
C ILE A 351 -44.05 43.12 3.77
N VAL A 352 -44.22 44.38 4.20
CA VAL A 352 -43.10 45.25 4.57
C VAL A 352 -42.33 44.68 5.77
N GLU A 353 -43.02 44.20 6.80
CA GLU A 353 -42.39 43.56 7.96
C GLU A 353 -41.65 42.28 7.59
N LEU A 354 -42.26 41.42 6.76
CA LEU A 354 -41.61 40.20 6.27
C LEU A 354 -40.37 40.50 5.42
N ASN A 355 -40.41 41.56 4.60
CA ASN A 355 -39.25 41.98 3.81
C ASN A 355 -38.12 42.54 4.69
N ALA A 356 -38.46 43.30 5.74
CA ALA A 356 -37.46 43.77 6.71
C ALA A 356 -36.80 42.59 7.43
N MET A 357 -37.59 41.63 7.93
CA MET A 357 -37.06 40.45 8.59
C MET A 357 -36.20 39.59 7.65
N ASN A 358 -36.60 39.42 6.39
CA ASN A 358 -35.79 38.72 5.39
C ASN A 358 -34.46 39.46 5.10
N HIS A 359 -34.45 40.78 5.14
CA HIS A 359 -33.24 41.57 4.96
C HIS A 359 -32.27 41.34 6.13
N ASP A 360 -32.76 41.40 7.37
CA ASP A 360 -31.95 41.14 8.57
C ASP A 360 -31.34 39.72 8.53
N TYR A 361 -32.13 38.71 8.14
CA TYR A 361 -31.62 37.34 7.97
C TYR A 361 -30.57 37.22 6.85
N GLN A 362 -30.68 38.01 5.78
CA GLN A 362 -29.68 38.03 4.72
C GLN A 362 -28.38 38.67 5.20
N GLU A 363 -28.43 39.72 6.02
CA GLU A 363 -27.24 40.32 6.63
C GLU A 363 -26.55 39.36 7.60
N ASP A 364 -27.31 38.70 8.48
CA ASP A 364 -26.79 37.69 9.41
C ASP A 364 -26.15 36.50 8.67
N LEU A 365 -26.77 36.06 7.57
CA LEU A 365 -26.24 35.00 6.73
C LEU A 365 -24.94 35.45 6.05
N ALA A 366 -24.86 36.70 5.55
CA ALA A 366 -23.67 37.25 4.94
C ALA A 366 -22.51 37.35 5.94
N PHE A 367 -22.77 37.85 7.15
CA PHE A 367 -21.77 37.92 8.23
C PHE A 367 -21.26 36.53 8.64
N SER A 368 -22.17 35.55 8.74
CA SER A 368 -21.82 34.17 9.03
C SER A 368 -20.97 33.55 7.92
N GLN A 369 -21.26 33.84 6.65
CA GLN A 369 -20.47 33.37 5.51
C GLN A 369 -19.07 33.99 5.48
N GLU A 370 -18.94 35.27 5.82
CA GLU A 370 -17.65 35.95 5.94
C GLU A 370 -16.80 35.33 7.06
N THR A 371 -17.39 35.11 8.24
CA THR A 371 -16.72 34.44 9.37
C THR A 371 -16.26 33.02 8.99
N ILE A 372 -17.08 32.26 8.27
CA ILE A 372 -16.72 30.92 7.78
C ILE A 372 -15.55 31.01 6.78
N ALA A 373 -15.52 32.03 5.91
CA ALA A 373 -14.44 32.23 4.96
C ALA A 373 -13.11 32.55 5.67
N GLU A 374 -13.14 33.40 6.70
CA GLU A 374 -11.96 33.70 7.53
C GLU A 374 -11.43 32.46 8.25
N LEU A 375 -12.31 31.68 8.88
CA LEU A 375 -11.92 30.43 9.54
C LEU A 375 -11.35 29.41 8.55
N ARG A 376 -11.89 29.32 7.34
CA ARG A 376 -11.33 28.46 6.27
C ARG A 376 -9.93 28.90 5.88
N LEU A 377 -9.70 30.21 5.71
CA LEU A 377 -8.37 30.75 5.41
C LEU A 377 -7.37 30.46 6.53
N GLN A 378 -7.78 30.58 7.79
CA GLN A 378 -6.95 30.24 8.94
C GLN A 378 -6.59 28.75 8.96
N ILE A 379 -7.55 27.87 8.70
CA ILE A 379 -7.32 26.42 8.59
C ILE A 379 -6.33 26.10 7.48
N ASP A 380 -6.46 26.73 6.31
CA ASP A 380 -5.57 26.48 5.18
C ASP A 380 -4.15 27.01 5.44
N ASN A 381 -4.01 28.14 6.13
CA ASN A 381 -2.70 28.62 6.60
C ASN A 381 -2.06 27.65 7.59
N GLN A 382 -2.82 27.15 8.57
CA GLN A 382 -2.33 26.16 9.54
C GLN A 382 -1.95 24.83 8.87
N LYS A 383 -2.70 24.38 7.85
CA LYS A 383 -2.32 23.21 7.06
C LYS A 383 -0.99 23.43 6.33
N ARG A 384 -0.77 24.63 5.76
CA ARG A 384 0.49 24.96 5.09
C ARG A 384 1.67 24.93 6.06
N GLU A 385 1.52 25.51 7.25
CA GLU A 385 2.53 25.45 8.31
C GLU A 385 2.82 24.00 8.75
N LEU A 386 1.79 23.17 8.89
CA LEU A 386 1.96 21.74 9.20
C LEU A 386 2.71 21.01 8.09
N THR A 387 2.43 21.29 6.81
CA THR A 387 3.16 20.68 5.70
C THR A 387 4.63 21.09 5.69
N GLU A 388 4.94 22.37 5.91
CA GLU A 388 6.32 22.88 5.97
C GLU A 388 7.08 22.24 7.16
N LEU A 389 6.45 22.17 8.33
CA LEU A 389 7.06 21.55 9.51
C LEU A 389 7.27 20.04 9.32
N THR A 390 6.36 19.37 8.61
CA THR A 390 6.50 17.94 8.29
C THR A 390 7.68 17.70 7.33
N GLU A 391 7.82 18.53 6.29
CA GLU A 391 8.96 18.46 5.37
C GLU A 391 10.30 18.69 6.08
N ASP A 392 10.35 19.64 7.02
CA ASP A 392 11.56 19.89 7.81
C ASP A 392 11.89 18.75 8.78
N LEU A 393 10.88 18.10 9.36
CA LEU A 393 11.06 16.92 10.20
C LEU A 393 11.58 15.73 9.36
N ASP A 394 11.06 15.53 8.14
CA ASP A 394 11.53 14.49 7.23
C ASP A 394 12.99 14.73 6.78
N LYS A 395 13.38 15.98 6.49
CA LYS A 395 14.78 16.33 6.22
C LYS A 395 15.68 16.00 7.41
N ALA A 396 15.30 16.45 8.62
CA ALA A 396 16.06 16.17 9.83
C ALA A 396 16.18 14.66 10.09
N ARG A 397 15.12 13.89 9.84
CA ARG A 397 15.14 12.43 9.96
C ARG A 397 16.09 11.79 8.96
N SER A 398 16.11 12.27 7.71
CA SER A 398 17.04 11.78 6.69
C SER A 398 18.50 12.08 7.05
N ASP A 399 18.79 13.28 7.57
CA ASP A 399 20.12 13.67 8.04
C ASP A 399 20.59 12.79 9.22
N TRP A 400 19.68 12.52 10.17
CA TRP A 400 19.95 11.59 11.27
C TRP A 400 20.22 10.17 10.78
N GLU A 401 19.45 9.67 9.81
CA GLU A 401 19.66 8.34 9.24
C GLU A 401 21.03 8.23 8.53
N LEU A 402 21.44 9.28 7.81
CA LEU A 402 22.75 9.34 7.19
C LEU A 402 23.87 9.34 8.25
N LYS A 403 23.68 10.11 9.33
CA LYS A 403 24.65 10.17 10.43
C LYS A 403 24.78 8.84 11.17
N THR A 404 23.67 8.13 11.38
CA THR A 404 23.68 6.78 11.96
C THR A 404 24.41 5.79 11.06
N LYS A 405 24.17 5.81 9.75
CA LYS A 405 24.92 4.94 8.80
C LYS A 405 26.42 5.22 8.81
N ASN A 406 26.82 6.49 8.91
CA ASN A 406 28.23 6.84 9.03
C ASN A 406 28.83 6.31 10.34
N ILE A 407 28.12 6.43 11.47
CA ILE A 407 28.57 5.88 12.76
C ILE A 407 28.68 4.35 12.68
N GLU A 408 27.70 3.65 12.11
CA GLU A 408 27.76 2.19 11.92
C GLU A 408 28.94 1.76 11.02
N GLN A 409 29.27 2.57 10.00
CA GLN A 409 30.42 2.33 9.16
C GLN A 409 31.74 2.55 9.91
N ASP A 410 31.84 3.63 10.70
CA ASP A 410 33.00 3.91 11.54
C ASP A 410 33.18 2.83 12.62
N GLU A 411 32.09 2.34 13.24
CA GLU A 411 32.10 1.23 14.18
C GLU A 411 32.64 -0.05 13.55
N LYS A 412 32.22 -0.39 12.31
CA LYS A 412 32.76 -1.54 11.58
C LYS A 412 34.26 -1.41 11.31
N ILE A 413 34.70 -0.23 10.87
CA ILE A 413 36.13 0.05 10.64
C ILE A 413 36.91 -0.09 11.95
N HIS A 414 36.35 0.40 13.07
CA HIS A 414 36.95 0.25 14.38
C HIS A 414 36.98 -1.21 14.85
N GLU A 415 35.95 -2.00 14.61
CA GLU A 415 35.92 -3.44 14.92
C GLU A 415 36.99 -4.20 14.12
N GLU A 416 37.13 -3.93 12.82
CA GLU A 416 38.18 -4.50 11.97
C GLU A 416 39.58 -4.12 12.50
N LEU A 417 39.81 -2.83 12.80
CA LEU A 417 41.09 -2.37 13.35
C LEU A 417 41.41 -3.02 14.71
N VAL A 418 40.42 -3.18 15.58
CA VAL A 418 40.57 -3.86 16.88
C VAL A 418 40.88 -5.34 16.67
N SER A 419 40.25 -5.99 15.70
CA SER A 419 40.56 -7.39 15.32
C SER A 419 42.01 -7.52 14.85
N ASP A 420 42.45 -6.66 13.95
CA ASP A 420 43.83 -6.64 13.44
C ASP A 420 44.85 -6.38 14.55
N LEU A 421 44.56 -5.45 15.47
CA LEU A 421 45.42 -5.17 16.61
C LEU A 421 45.47 -6.35 17.59
N LYS A 422 44.35 -7.05 17.81
CA LYS A 422 44.33 -8.28 18.62
C LYS A 422 45.15 -9.39 17.97
N GLU A 423 45.05 -9.56 16.65
CA GLU A 423 45.85 -10.55 15.93
C GLU A 423 47.35 -10.23 16.04
N LYS A 424 47.75 -8.98 15.81
CA LYS A 424 49.14 -8.53 15.99
C LYS A 424 49.63 -8.69 17.42
N LEU A 425 48.78 -8.41 18.41
CA LEU A 425 49.12 -8.62 19.82
C LEU A 425 49.35 -10.11 20.11
N ASN A 426 48.45 -10.99 19.66
CA ASN A 426 48.60 -12.43 19.81
C ASN A 426 49.87 -12.96 19.11
N MET A 427 50.21 -12.43 17.93
CA MET A 427 51.47 -12.77 17.25
C MET A 427 52.70 -12.29 18.04
N SER A 428 52.63 -11.09 18.62
CA SER A 428 53.70 -10.57 19.48
C SER A 428 53.84 -11.40 20.76
N ASP A 429 52.73 -11.78 21.40
CA ASP A 429 52.73 -12.62 22.59
C ASP A 429 53.30 -14.02 22.29
N ALA A 430 52.91 -14.62 21.16
CA ALA A 430 53.50 -15.86 20.68
C ALA A 430 55.01 -15.71 20.44
N LYS A 431 55.45 -14.56 19.90
CA LYS A 431 56.88 -14.30 19.68
C LYS A 431 57.63 -14.10 21.00
N ILE A 432 57.02 -13.47 21.99
CA ILE A 432 57.58 -13.32 23.34
C ILE A 432 57.74 -14.69 23.99
N VAL A 433 56.74 -15.58 23.88
CA VAL A 433 56.84 -16.95 24.39
C VAL A 433 57.98 -17.72 23.72
N GLU A 434 58.10 -17.64 22.39
CA GLU A 434 59.19 -18.27 21.64
C GLU A 434 60.56 -17.73 22.07
N LEU A 435 60.72 -16.40 22.13
CA LEU A 435 61.96 -15.77 22.57
C LEU A 435 62.30 -16.11 24.03
N THR A 436 61.30 -16.24 24.90
CA THR A 436 61.49 -16.65 26.31
C THR A 436 61.99 -18.09 26.39
N ALA A 437 61.42 -19.01 25.60
CA ALA A 437 61.88 -20.39 25.53
C ALA A 437 63.31 -20.50 24.97
N VAL A 438 63.64 -19.71 23.95
CA VAL A 438 65.01 -19.63 23.42
C VAL A 438 65.96 -19.10 24.49
N LYS A 439 65.60 -18.03 25.19
CA LYS A 439 66.39 -17.47 26.29
C LYS A 439 66.65 -18.51 27.39
N GLU A 440 65.62 -19.21 27.85
CA GLU A 440 65.76 -20.28 28.85
C GLU A 440 66.67 -21.42 28.38
N SER A 441 66.60 -21.78 27.09
CA SER A 441 67.49 -22.77 26.49
C SER A 441 68.95 -22.28 26.47
N THR A 442 69.18 -21.02 26.07
CA THR A 442 70.52 -20.44 26.06
C THR A 442 71.08 -20.25 27.47
N ASP A 443 70.25 -19.90 28.46
CA ASP A 443 70.65 -19.79 29.86
C ASP A 443 71.08 -21.17 30.41
N LYS A 444 70.34 -22.24 30.08
CA LYS A 444 70.74 -23.62 30.40
C LYS A 444 72.07 -24.02 29.74
N GLN A 445 72.29 -23.63 28.48
CA GLN A 445 73.57 -23.88 27.80
C GLN A 445 74.72 -23.10 28.44
N LEU A 446 74.49 -21.84 28.83
CA LEU A 446 75.47 -21.05 29.56
C LEU A 446 75.81 -21.66 30.92
N ASP A 447 74.82 -22.15 31.67
CA ASP A 447 75.06 -22.84 32.95
C ASP A 447 75.88 -24.13 32.79
N LEU A 448 75.63 -24.89 31.72
CA LEU A 448 76.44 -26.06 31.39
C LEU A 448 77.88 -25.67 31.05
N LEU A 449 78.07 -24.67 30.19
CA LEU A 449 79.39 -24.16 29.85
C LEU A 449 80.12 -23.58 31.08
N HIS A 450 79.42 -22.88 31.98
CA HIS A 450 80.00 -22.40 33.23
C HIS A 450 80.46 -23.57 34.12
N LYS A 451 79.66 -24.64 34.25
CA LYS A 451 80.07 -25.86 34.97
C LYS A 451 81.28 -26.54 34.33
N GLU A 452 81.34 -26.59 33.00
CA GLU A 452 82.51 -27.12 32.29
C GLU A 452 83.76 -26.27 32.55
N VAL A 453 83.65 -24.93 32.47
CA VAL A 453 84.74 -24.01 32.79
C VAL A 453 85.18 -24.15 34.25
N GLU A 454 84.26 -24.29 35.20
CA GLU A 454 84.56 -24.54 36.61
C GLU A 454 85.28 -25.88 36.81
N ASN A 455 84.84 -26.94 36.13
CA ASN A 455 85.52 -28.24 36.11
C ASN A 455 86.94 -28.14 35.52
N TYR A 456 87.13 -27.44 34.40
CA TYR A 456 88.46 -27.23 33.84
C TYR A 456 89.34 -26.39 34.77
N THR A 457 88.77 -25.40 35.46
CA THR A 457 89.51 -24.56 36.42
C THR A 457 89.98 -25.38 37.62
N THR A 458 89.11 -26.21 38.19
CA THR A 458 89.47 -27.12 39.29
C THR A 458 90.53 -28.13 38.87
N GLN A 459 90.41 -28.73 37.67
CA GLN A 459 91.45 -29.61 37.11
C GLN A 459 92.79 -28.88 36.92
N ILE A 460 92.77 -27.65 36.41
CA ILE A 460 93.98 -26.83 36.27
C ILE A 460 94.62 -26.55 37.62
N ASP A 461 93.84 -26.23 38.65
CA ASP A 461 94.36 -25.95 39.99
C ASP A 461 94.91 -27.20 40.68
N GLU A 462 94.28 -28.36 40.46
CA GLU A 462 94.80 -29.65 40.91
C GLU A 462 96.10 -30.01 40.20
N MET A 463 96.18 -29.83 38.88
CA MET A 463 97.44 -29.99 38.12
C MET A 463 98.54 -29.04 38.62
N LYS A 464 98.22 -27.77 38.89
CA LYS A 464 99.18 -26.82 39.48
C LYS A 464 99.63 -27.25 40.88
N LYS A 465 98.75 -27.83 41.70
CA LYS A 465 99.09 -28.36 43.02
C LYS A 465 100.03 -29.56 42.91
N ASN A 466 99.74 -30.48 42.01
CA ASN A 466 100.60 -31.64 41.74
C ASN A 466 101.98 -31.20 41.21
N LEU A 467 102.02 -30.24 40.29
CA LEU A 467 103.28 -29.69 39.78
C LEU A 467 104.10 -29.03 40.90
N ARG A 468 103.47 -28.28 41.80
CA ARG A 468 104.15 -27.70 42.97
C ARG A 468 104.75 -28.77 43.88
N TYR A 469 104.00 -29.84 44.15
CA TYR A 469 104.48 -30.96 44.96
C TYR A 469 105.69 -31.66 44.32
N GLU A 470 105.65 -31.91 43.00
CA GLU A 470 106.77 -32.50 42.26
C GLU A 470 108.01 -31.59 42.26
N VAL A 471 107.83 -30.27 42.09
CA VAL A 471 108.93 -29.30 42.19
C VAL A 471 109.55 -29.30 43.59
N GLU A 472 108.74 -29.37 44.63
CA GLU A 472 109.21 -29.41 46.02
C GLU A 472 109.98 -30.70 46.34
N GLN A 473 109.46 -31.85 45.89
CA GLN A 473 110.15 -33.15 45.96
C GLN A 473 111.50 -33.12 45.22
N ARG A 474 111.55 -32.52 44.03
CA ARG A 474 112.77 -32.38 43.23
C ARG A 474 113.80 -31.46 43.89
N ASN A 475 113.36 -30.36 44.49
CA ASN A 475 114.25 -29.47 45.22
C ASN A 475 114.82 -30.16 46.48
N ALA A 476 114.01 -30.96 47.17
CA ALA A 476 114.47 -31.75 48.31
C ALA A 476 115.51 -32.80 47.91
N SER A 477 115.30 -33.51 46.79
CA SER A 477 116.27 -34.49 46.29
C SER A 477 117.55 -33.83 45.80
N GLU A 478 117.48 -32.69 45.11
CA GLU A 478 118.66 -31.94 44.67
C GLU A 478 119.46 -31.39 45.87
N SER A 479 118.78 -30.95 46.94
CA SER A 479 119.45 -30.54 48.18
C SER A 479 120.20 -31.69 48.83
N HIS A 480 119.58 -32.87 48.89
CA HIS A 480 120.20 -34.07 49.44
C HIS A 480 121.41 -34.53 48.62
N GLU A 481 121.32 -34.46 47.28
CA GLU A 481 122.43 -34.77 46.39
C GLU A 481 123.62 -33.80 46.57
N LYS A 482 123.35 -32.49 46.76
CA LYS A 482 124.40 -31.51 47.07
C LYS A 482 125.10 -31.80 48.40
N GLU A 483 124.36 -32.26 49.40
CA GLU A 483 124.90 -32.65 50.71
C GLU A 483 125.84 -33.87 50.59
N LEU A 484 125.41 -34.90 49.85
CA LEU A 484 126.23 -36.08 49.56
C LEU A 484 127.51 -35.73 48.78
N ILE A 485 127.44 -34.80 47.82
CA ILE A 485 128.60 -34.33 47.07
C ILE A 485 129.57 -33.57 48.00
N ALA A 486 129.06 -32.73 48.90
CA ALA A 486 129.89 -32.02 49.87
C ALA A 486 130.62 -32.98 50.81
N GLU A 487 129.95 -34.06 51.25
CA GLU A 487 130.54 -35.09 52.09
C GLU A 487 131.64 -35.89 51.35
N ARG A 488 131.38 -36.32 50.11
CA ARG A 488 132.42 -36.96 49.27
C ARG A 488 133.64 -36.07 49.02
N ASN A 489 133.43 -34.77 48.83
CA ASN A 489 134.55 -33.84 48.61
C ASN A 489 135.41 -33.69 49.88
N LYS A 490 134.79 -33.67 51.07
CA LYS A 490 135.49 -33.63 52.35
C LYS A 490 136.32 -34.90 52.59
N ASP A 491 135.77 -36.07 52.28
CA ASP A 491 136.50 -37.33 52.36
C ASP A 491 137.68 -37.38 51.38
N ARG A 492 137.51 -36.85 50.16
CA ARG A 492 138.59 -36.77 49.17
C ARG A 492 139.74 -35.86 49.63
N GLU A 493 139.44 -34.70 50.24
CA GLU A 493 140.47 -33.81 50.78
C GLU A 493 141.28 -34.44 51.93
N LEU A 494 140.63 -35.27 52.75
CA LEU A 494 141.32 -36.03 53.81
C LEU A 494 142.26 -37.08 53.20
N TYR A 495 141.80 -37.82 52.19
CA TYR A 495 142.62 -38.79 51.48
C TYR A 495 143.84 -38.15 50.78
N GLU A 496 143.69 -36.98 50.15
CA GLU A 496 144.81 -36.29 49.50
C GLU A 496 145.87 -35.82 50.51
N LYS A 497 145.46 -35.33 51.70
CA LYS A 497 146.40 -34.96 52.78
C LYS A 497 147.16 -36.16 53.35
N GLU A 498 146.49 -37.31 53.49
CA GLU A 498 147.14 -38.54 53.93
C GLU A 498 148.16 -39.06 52.92
N LEU A 499 147.86 -38.94 51.61
CA LEU A 499 148.76 -39.35 50.54
C LEU A 499 150.02 -38.46 50.45
N GLU A 500 149.88 -37.14 50.59
CA GLU A 500 151.04 -36.22 50.60
C GLU A 500 152.00 -36.51 51.77
N LYS A 501 151.46 -36.83 52.94
CA LYS A 501 152.26 -37.21 54.11
C LYS A 501 153.05 -38.50 53.84
N ALA A 502 152.39 -39.52 53.28
CA ALA A 502 153.03 -40.79 52.93
C ALA A 502 154.15 -40.64 51.87
N LEU A 503 153.99 -39.74 50.88
CA LEU A 503 155.01 -39.50 49.87
C LEU A 503 156.27 -38.81 50.42
N LYS A 504 156.12 -37.94 51.43
CA LYS A 504 157.24 -37.30 52.11
C LYS A 504 158.04 -38.30 52.94
N ASP A 505 157.34 -39.13 53.70
CA ASP A 505 157.94 -40.18 54.53
C ASP A 505 158.65 -41.27 53.69
N LYS A 506 158.16 -41.56 52.48
CA LYS A 506 158.81 -42.48 51.53
C LYS A 506 160.14 -41.93 51.00
N LYS A 507 160.20 -40.65 50.66
CA LYS A 507 161.40 -40.02 50.07
C LYS A 507 162.57 -39.89 51.05
N ASP A 508 162.28 -39.70 52.34
CA ASP A 508 163.30 -39.63 53.39
C ASP A 508 163.81 -41.03 53.80
N ASN A 509 162.97 -42.06 53.70
CA ASN A 509 163.36 -43.46 53.91
C ASN A 509 164.21 -44.03 52.76
N GLU A 510 163.91 -43.71 51.49
CA GLU A 510 164.69 -44.21 50.34
C GLU A 510 166.17 -43.77 50.36
N LYS A 511 166.48 -42.57 50.88
CA LYS A 511 167.88 -42.12 51.06
C LYS A 511 168.66 -42.87 52.14
N GLN A 512 167.99 -43.44 53.15
CA GLN A 512 168.64 -44.23 54.19
C GLN A 512 168.75 -45.71 53.83
N THR A 513 167.87 -46.24 52.98
CA THR A 513 167.88 -47.66 52.58
C THR A 513 168.94 -47.99 51.54
N ASP A 514 169.31 -47.06 50.65
CA ASP A 514 170.33 -47.31 49.63
C ASP A 514 171.77 -47.42 50.20
N GLN A 515 172.02 -46.88 51.40
CA GLN A 515 173.29 -47.06 52.11
C GLN A 515 173.36 -48.36 52.93
N ARG A 516 172.21 -48.94 53.34
CA ARG A 516 172.12 -50.17 54.15
C ARG A 516 171.88 -51.45 53.34
N LEU A 517 171.32 -51.35 52.13
CA LEU A 517 170.96 -52.53 51.33
C LEU A 517 172.18 -53.27 50.73
N ASN A 518 173.32 -52.59 50.52
CA ASN A 518 174.56 -53.26 50.11
C ASN A 518 175.17 -54.14 51.21
N GLU A 519 174.75 -54.01 52.48
CA GLU A 519 175.24 -54.83 53.60
C GLU A 519 174.31 -56.02 53.95
N LEU A 520 173.07 -56.05 53.44
CA LEU A 520 172.03 -57.02 53.86
C LEU A 520 171.64 -58.09 52.81
N ILE A 521 172.16 -57.98 51.58
CA ILE A 521 171.98 -58.99 50.52
C ILE A 521 172.65 -60.33 50.87
N GLU A 522 173.56 -60.37 51.84
CA GLU A 522 174.26 -61.58 52.25
C GLU A 522 173.49 -62.54 53.17
N LYS A 523 172.28 -62.18 53.68
CA LYS A 523 171.66 -62.93 54.82
C LYS A 523 170.27 -63.54 54.63
N LEU A 524 169.53 -63.34 53.53
CA LEU A 524 168.09 -63.71 53.46
C LEU A 524 167.73 -64.91 52.57
N SER A 525 168.69 -65.68 52.06
CA SER A 525 168.42 -66.84 51.19
C SER A 525 167.95 -68.11 51.92
N ALA A 526 167.44 -68.02 53.16
CA ALA A 526 167.29 -69.19 54.05
C ALA A 526 165.86 -69.53 54.50
N ALA A 527 164.79 -68.86 54.05
CA ALA A 527 163.45 -68.99 54.67
C ALA A 527 162.24 -69.18 53.71
N GLN A 528 162.38 -70.02 52.69
CA GLN A 528 161.23 -70.64 51.99
C GLN A 528 160.61 -71.78 52.86
N GLN A 529 159.34 -72.17 52.60
CA GLN A 529 158.84 -73.58 52.65
C GLN A 529 157.82 -74.07 53.72
N GLN A 530 156.75 -73.34 54.13
CA GLN A 530 155.77 -73.91 55.10
C GLN A 530 154.25 -73.71 54.94
N ILE A 531 153.67 -73.06 53.91
CA ILE A 531 152.24 -72.66 54.00
C ILE A 531 151.38 -73.29 52.89
N SER A 532 150.89 -74.54 53.08
CA SER A 532 150.10 -75.26 52.05
C SER A 532 148.84 -76.04 52.50
N ASP A 533 148.44 -76.17 53.78
CA ASP A 533 147.68 -77.39 54.16
C ASP A 533 146.21 -77.36 54.70
N LEU A 534 145.42 -76.27 54.73
CA LEU A 534 144.10 -76.33 55.43
C LEU A 534 142.89 -75.88 54.61
N ASN A 535 142.21 -76.81 53.92
CA ASN A 535 141.08 -76.46 53.03
C ASN A 535 139.91 -77.49 52.81
N MET A 536 139.54 -78.47 53.67
CA MET A 536 138.47 -79.45 53.29
C MET A 536 137.66 -80.12 54.43
N THR A 537 136.56 -79.55 54.99
CA THR A 537 135.62 -80.34 55.86
C THR A 537 134.19 -79.80 56.19
N ILE A 538 133.32 -79.28 55.29
CA ILE A 538 131.91 -78.96 55.71
C ILE A 538 130.89 -79.17 54.58
N GLN A 539 130.36 -80.40 54.36
CA GLN A 539 129.29 -80.60 53.35
C GLN A 539 128.36 -81.84 53.45
N GLU A 540 127.85 -82.29 54.61
CA GLU A 540 126.76 -83.32 54.66
C GLU A 540 125.85 -83.22 55.90
N ARG A 541 124.49 -83.19 55.73
CA ARG A 541 123.40 -83.83 56.55
C ARG A 541 122.01 -83.18 56.30
N ASP A 542 121.10 -83.80 55.52
CA ASP A 542 119.75 -83.23 55.24
C ASP A 542 118.63 -84.24 54.83
N ALA A 543 118.39 -85.38 55.52
CA ALA A 543 117.59 -86.49 54.94
C ALA A 543 116.53 -87.28 55.77
N ASP A 544 115.90 -86.78 56.85
CA ASP A 544 115.10 -87.65 57.76
C ASP A 544 113.57 -87.35 57.99
N LEU A 545 112.83 -86.59 57.15
CA LEU A 545 111.47 -86.09 57.49
C LEU A 545 110.21 -86.64 56.74
N GLN A 546 110.21 -87.87 56.19
CA GLN A 546 109.08 -88.36 55.35
C GLN A 546 108.11 -89.43 55.94
N TYR A 547 108.31 -89.95 57.15
CA TYR A 547 107.56 -91.14 57.63
C TYR A 547 106.17 -90.85 58.29
N VAL A 548 105.81 -89.60 58.59
CA VAL A 548 104.68 -89.31 59.53
C VAL A 548 103.31 -89.06 58.87
N ARG A 549 103.19 -88.97 57.53
CA ARG A 549 101.95 -88.53 56.86
C ARG A 549 100.79 -89.56 56.73
N GLN A 550 100.96 -90.82 57.14
CA GLN A 550 100.00 -91.88 56.77
C GLN A 550 98.92 -92.21 57.83
N GLN A 551 98.92 -91.62 59.02
CA GLN A 551 98.01 -92.00 60.12
C GLN A 551 96.74 -91.12 60.29
N LEU A 552 96.48 -90.14 59.41
CA LEU A 552 95.43 -89.12 59.61
C LEU A 552 94.12 -89.32 58.81
N SER A 553 93.86 -90.53 58.27
CA SER A 553 92.76 -90.76 57.31
C SER A 553 91.42 -91.29 57.89
N ASN A 554 91.31 -91.66 59.18
CA ASN A 554 90.17 -92.49 59.66
C ASN A 554 89.18 -91.83 60.66
N GLN A 555 88.96 -90.50 60.63
CA GLN A 555 88.02 -89.81 61.57
C GLN A 555 86.99 -88.85 60.91
N THR A 556 86.76 -88.90 59.60
CA THR A 556 85.86 -87.96 58.89
C THR A 556 84.50 -88.57 58.50
N GLY A 557 83.71 -88.99 59.51
CA GLY A 557 82.44 -89.70 59.27
C GLY A 557 81.17 -89.21 60.01
N ARG A 558 81.23 -88.18 60.86
CA ARG A 558 80.07 -87.80 61.72
C ARG A 558 79.43 -86.42 61.48
N ASN A 559 79.87 -85.64 60.47
CA ASN A 559 79.38 -84.27 60.20
C ASN A 559 78.55 -84.07 58.90
N LYS A 560 77.99 -85.13 58.30
CA LYS A 560 77.23 -85.00 57.02
C LYS A 560 75.71 -84.87 57.16
N ASP A 561 75.08 -85.42 58.21
CA ASP A 561 73.61 -85.48 58.29
C ASP A 561 72.92 -84.25 58.89
N THR A 562 73.62 -83.43 59.68
CA THR A 562 73.07 -82.18 60.24
C THR A 562 73.09 -81.03 59.22
N THR A 563 74.11 -80.97 58.38
CA THR A 563 74.27 -79.95 57.31
C THR A 563 73.20 -80.08 56.23
N GLU A 564 72.72 -81.30 55.94
CA GLU A 564 71.75 -81.55 54.88
C GLU A 564 70.30 -81.20 55.28
N ARG A 565 69.96 -81.22 56.58
CA ARG A 565 68.63 -80.81 57.09
C ARG A 565 68.46 -79.29 57.16
N TYR A 566 69.50 -78.56 57.57
CA TYR A 566 69.48 -77.09 57.57
C TYR A 566 69.49 -76.50 56.15
N SER A 567 70.19 -77.13 55.21
CA SER A 567 70.20 -76.72 53.80
C SER A 567 68.81 -76.84 53.14
N LYS A 568 68.09 -77.96 53.39
CA LYS A 568 66.74 -78.17 52.85
C LYS A 568 65.70 -77.18 53.41
N GLU A 569 65.81 -76.80 54.68
CA GLU A 569 64.91 -75.79 55.28
C GLU A 569 65.22 -74.37 54.79
N GLN A 570 66.50 -74.03 54.58
CA GLN A 570 66.90 -72.74 53.98
C GLN A 570 66.44 -72.63 52.52
N GLU A 571 66.50 -73.70 51.75
CA GLU A 571 66.03 -73.71 50.37
C GLU A 571 64.49 -73.59 50.30
N ARG A 572 63.77 -74.24 51.21
CA ARG A 572 62.31 -74.11 51.32
C ARG A 572 61.88 -72.69 51.66
N LEU A 573 62.52 -72.06 52.65
CA LEU A 573 62.24 -70.68 53.05
C LEU A 573 62.64 -69.67 51.95
N ARG A 574 63.68 -69.96 51.16
CA ARG A 574 64.02 -69.15 49.97
C ARG A 574 62.97 -69.23 48.89
N VAL A 575 62.51 -70.43 48.56
CA VAL A 575 61.45 -70.62 47.56
C VAL A 575 60.17 -69.93 48.03
N GLU A 576 59.80 -70.02 49.30
CA GLU A 576 58.60 -69.35 49.84
C GLU A 576 58.74 -67.81 49.89
N LEU A 577 59.95 -67.30 50.17
CA LEU A 577 60.25 -65.86 50.08
C LEU A 577 60.20 -65.36 48.62
N ASP A 578 60.74 -66.13 47.68
CA ASP A 578 60.77 -65.77 46.26
C ASP A 578 59.37 -65.88 45.63
N THR A 579 58.55 -66.87 46.00
CA THR A 579 57.13 -66.90 45.58
C THR A 579 56.34 -65.73 46.15
N SER A 580 56.54 -65.37 47.43
CA SER A 580 55.86 -64.23 48.05
C SER A 580 56.33 -62.87 47.47
N ARG A 581 57.60 -62.76 47.06
CA ARG A 581 58.12 -61.62 46.31
C ARG A 581 57.50 -61.51 44.93
N GLN A 582 57.45 -62.61 44.18
CA GLN A 582 56.87 -62.64 42.85
C GLN A 582 55.37 -62.30 42.88
N GLU A 583 54.67 -62.73 43.93
CA GLU A 583 53.27 -62.39 44.17
C GLU A 583 53.10 -60.90 44.56
N SER A 584 54.00 -60.35 45.37
CA SER A 584 54.05 -58.91 45.68
C SER A 584 54.35 -58.03 44.46
N GLU A 585 55.22 -58.51 43.56
CA GLU A 585 55.59 -57.81 42.31
C GLU A 585 54.45 -57.88 41.29
N ARG A 586 53.72 -59.00 41.25
CA ARG A 586 52.48 -59.15 40.48
C ARG A 586 51.37 -58.23 40.99
N LEU A 587 51.18 -58.10 42.29
CA LEU A 587 50.23 -57.16 42.89
C LEU A 587 50.63 -55.70 42.64
N ARG A 588 51.93 -55.38 42.67
CA ARG A 588 52.44 -54.03 42.33
C ARG A 588 52.16 -53.67 40.88
N THR A 589 52.47 -54.57 39.94
CA THR A 589 52.18 -54.36 38.51
C THR A 589 50.68 -54.24 38.24
N GLN A 590 49.84 -55.01 38.92
CA GLN A 590 48.38 -54.83 38.85
C GLN A 590 47.91 -53.48 39.42
N LEU A 591 48.47 -53.03 40.54
CA LEU A 591 48.17 -51.71 41.10
C LEU A 591 48.61 -50.57 40.18
N GLU A 592 49.77 -50.70 39.55
CA GLU A 592 50.29 -49.71 38.59
C GLU A 592 49.42 -49.64 37.34
N MET A 593 49.00 -50.79 36.78
CA MET A 593 48.02 -50.83 35.70
C MET A 593 46.67 -50.20 36.08
N LEU A 594 46.16 -50.48 37.28
CA LEU A 594 44.90 -49.88 37.75
C LEU A 594 45.04 -48.36 37.97
N CYS A 595 46.21 -47.88 38.43
CA CYS A 595 46.49 -46.46 38.52
C CYS A 595 46.52 -45.80 37.14
N ASP A 596 47.16 -46.42 36.15
CA ASP A 596 47.20 -45.93 34.77
C ASP A 596 45.80 -45.93 34.13
N GLU A 597 44.98 -46.97 34.37
CA GLU A 597 43.58 -47.02 33.94
C GLU A 597 42.75 -45.92 34.59
N LEU A 598 42.95 -45.65 35.89
CA LEU A 598 42.24 -44.61 36.62
C LEU A 598 42.64 -43.20 36.13
N GLU A 599 43.92 -42.98 35.84
CA GLU A 599 44.42 -41.73 35.26
C GLU A 599 43.87 -41.52 33.85
N ASN A 600 43.83 -42.56 33.02
CA ASN A 600 43.18 -42.53 31.71
C ASN A 600 41.69 -42.22 31.81
N LYS A 601 40.98 -42.80 32.79
CA LYS A 601 39.57 -42.51 33.03
C LYS A 601 39.34 -41.08 33.52
N LYS A 602 40.22 -40.53 34.37
CA LYS A 602 40.18 -39.12 34.75
C LYS A 602 40.36 -38.20 33.56
N ASN A 603 41.34 -38.48 32.68
CA ASN A 603 41.58 -37.69 31.48
C ASN A 603 40.36 -37.72 30.54
N GLN A 604 39.75 -38.90 30.35
CA GLN A 604 38.50 -39.04 29.58
C GLN A 604 37.34 -38.23 30.20
N ILE A 605 37.21 -38.21 31.53
CA ILE A 605 36.19 -37.40 32.21
C ILE A 605 36.43 -35.91 31.96
N ILE A 606 37.67 -35.44 32.04
CA ILE A 606 38.02 -34.03 31.79
C ILE A 606 37.73 -33.65 30.33
N GLU A 607 38.06 -34.53 29.37
CA GLU A 607 37.73 -34.33 27.96
C GLU A 607 36.22 -34.23 27.75
N HIS A 608 35.43 -35.14 28.32
CA HIS A 608 33.98 -35.09 28.26
C HIS A 608 33.39 -33.86 28.97
N GLU A 609 33.95 -33.42 30.10
CA GLU A 609 33.53 -32.18 30.77
C GLU A 609 33.78 -30.94 29.90
N ASN A 610 34.92 -30.90 29.20
CA ASN A 610 35.24 -29.83 28.26
C ASN A 610 34.32 -29.86 27.04
N GLU A 611 33.99 -31.04 26.53
CA GLU A 611 33.05 -31.22 25.43
C GLU A 611 31.62 -30.81 25.84
N ILE A 612 31.17 -31.17 27.04
CA ILE A 612 29.88 -30.72 27.61
C ILE A 612 29.85 -29.20 27.76
N LYS A 613 30.93 -28.58 28.25
CA LYS A 613 31.03 -27.11 28.32
C LYS A 613 30.96 -26.48 26.94
N HIS A 614 31.64 -27.06 25.96
CA HIS A 614 31.59 -26.59 24.57
C HIS A 614 30.17 -26.68 23.99
N LEU A 615 29.51 -27.84 24.15
CA LEU A 615 28.13 -28.06 23.70
C LEU A 615 27.14 -27.13 24.42
N ASN A 616 27.31 -26.86 25.71
CA ASN A 616 26.48 -25.89 26.44
C ASN A 616 26.70 -24.45 25.96
N ASN A 617 27.93 -24.07 25.65
CA ASN A 617 28.24 -22.77 25.05
C ASN A 617 27.66 -22.64 23.63
N GLN A 618 27.65 -23.72 22.85
CA GLN A 618 26.96 -23.74 21.56
C GLN A 618 25.45 -23.64 21.74
N ARG A 619 24.87 -24.38 22.69
CA ARG A 619 23.44 -24.35 23.00
C ARG A 619 22.99 -22.95 23.41
N THR A 620 23.74 -22.26 24.28
CA THR A 620 23.42 -20.89 24.70
C THR A 620 23.47 -19.92 23.52
N LYS A 621 24.52 -19.97 22.69
CA LYS A 621 24.60 -19.16 21.45
C LYS A 621 23.47 -19.44 20.46
N LEU A 622 23.10 -20.71 20.28
CA LEU A 622 21.96 -21.09 19.43
C LEU A 622 20.64 -20.59 20.02
N ASN A 623 20.49 -20.62 21.34
CA ASN A 623 19.30 -20.11 22.02
C ASN A 623 19.18 -18.58 21.94
N GLU A 624 20.29 -17.85 22.04
CA GLU A 624 20.33 -16.40 21.80
C GLU A 624 19.94 -16.06 20.37
N LYS A 625 20.50 -16.79 19.38
CA LYS A 625 20.12 -16.64 17.96
C LYS A 625 18.64 -16.95 17.74
N LEU A 626 18.12 -18.00 18.37
CA LEU A 626 16.71 -18.36 18.31
C LEU A 626 15.83 -17.25 18.88
N SER A 627 16.17 -16.73 20.07
CA SER A 627 15.43 -15.64 20.70
C SER A 627 15.48 -14.34 19.88
N SER A 628 16.64 -14.00 19.30
CA SER A 628 16.74 -12.84 18.41
C SER A 628 15.91 -13.04 17.13
N SER A 629 15.88 -14.26 16.60
CA SER A 629 15.09 -14.62 15.41
C SER A 629 13.58 -14.58 15.73
N GLU A 630 13.15 -15.05 16.90
CA GLU A 630 11.77 -14.96 17.37
C GLU A 630 11.32 -13.51 17.59
N SER A 631 12.20 -12.66 18.16
CA SER A 631 11.92 -11.23 18.29
C SER A 631 11.83 -10.53 16.93
N ALA A 632 12.70 -10.89 15.98
CA ALA A 632 12.62 -10.37 14.62
C ALA A 632 11.34 -10.85 13.91
N ARG A 633 10.95 -12.13 14.10
CA ARG A 633 9.74 -12.73 13.54
C ARG A 633 8.49 -12.03 14.08
N THR A 634 8.40 -11.79 15.38
CA THR A 634 7.25 -11.10 15.98
C THR A 634 7.10 -9.66 15.47
N LYS A 635 8.20 -8.92 15.32
CA LYS A 635 8.19 -7.59 14.66
C LYS A 635 7.73 -7.67 13.21
N ALA A 636 8.21 -8.65 12.45
CA ALA A 636 7.77 -8.86 11.07
C ALA A 636 6.29 -9.23 10.98
N GLU A 637 5.78 -10.06 11.90
CA GLU A 637 4.36 -10.43 12.01
C GLU A 637 3.49 -9.21 12.36
N GLU A 638 3.96 -8.31 13.22
CA GLU A 638 3.27 -7.05 13.55
C GLU A 638 3.19 -6.12 12.33
N VAL A 639 4.31 -5.91 11.63
CA VAL A 639 4.34 -5.11 10.38
C VAL A 639 3.42 -5.71 9.33
N PHE A 640 3.42 -7.04 9.17
CA PHE A 640 2.53 -7.73 8.26
C PHE A 640 1.06 -7.56 8.64
N ARG A 641 0.73 -7.59 9.93
CA ARG A 641 -0.64 -7.34 10.43
C ARG A 641 -1.09 -5.91 10.12
N ASN A 642 -0.21 -4.92 10.32
CA ASN A 642 -0.50 -3.53 10.01
C ASN A 642 -0.70 -3.32 8.50
N LEU A 643 0.14 -3.94 7.66
CA LEU A 643 -0.03 -3.91 6.21
C LEU A 643 -1.33 -4.60 5.76
N GLN A 644 -1.73 -5.69 6.40
CA GLN A 644 -3.03 -6.32 6.12
C GLN A 644 -4.20 -5.42 6.48
N MET A 645 -4.12 -4.66 7.58
CA MET A 645 -5.14 -3.68 7.95
C MET A 645 -5.20 -2.53 6.92
N ASP A 646 -4.05 -1.95 6.55
CA ASP A 646 -4.00 -0.89 5.52
C ASP A 646 -4.53 -1.34 4.16
N ILE A 647 -4.24 -2.59 3.75
CA ILE A 647 -4.82 -3.19 2.53
C ILE A 647 -6.34 -3.32 2.66
N ARG A 648 -6.86 -3.70 3.83
CA ARG A 648 -8.30 -3.83 4.06
C ARG A 648 -9.00 -2.48 3.99
N ASP A 649 -8.43 -1.45 4.60
CA ASP A 649 -8.97 -0.09 4.59
C ASP A 649 -8.94 0.50 3.17
N LYS A 650 -7.84 0.31 2.44
CA LYS A 650 -7.74 0.72 1.02
C LYS A 650 -8.73 -0.03 0.13
N ASN A 651 -8.97 -1.31 0.37
CA ASN A 651 -9.98 -2.07 -0.37
C ASN A 651 -11.40 -1.55 -0.08
N SER A 652 -11.71 -1.20 1.18
CA SER A 652 -12.98 -0.57 1.54
C SER A 652 -13.18 0.75 0.79
N LEU A 653 -12.16 1.61 0.76
CA LEU A 653 -12.19 2.87 0.02
C LEU A 653 -12.33 2.67 -1.49
N ILE A 654 -11.67 1.65 -2.05
CA ILE A 654 -11.82 1.29 -3.47
C ILE A 654 -13.27 0.88 -3.76
N ASP A 655 -13.90 0.11 -2.88
CA ASP A 655 -15.28 -0.32 -3.08
C ASP A 655 -16.27 0.85 -2.94
N GLU A 656 -16.05 1.78 -2.00
CA GLU A 656 -16.79 3.05 -1.93
C GLU A 656 -16.64 3.86 -3.23
N LEU A 657 -15.41 4.03 -3.73
CA LEU A 657 -15.17 4.74 -4.98
C LEU A 657 -15.82 4.04 -6.18
N LYS A 658 -15.84 2.70 -6.22
CA LYS A 658 -16.58 1.96 -7.26
C LYS A 658 -18.07 2.26 -7.20
N THR A 659 -18.67 2.29 -6.01
CA THR A 659 -20.10 2.62 -5.87
C THR A 659 -20.42 4.04 -6.37
N GLN A 660 -19.57 5.02 -6.03
CA GLN A 660 -19.72 6.39 -6.54
C GLN A 660 -19.56 6.46 -8.06
N VAL A 661 -18.62 5.70 -8.63
CA VAL A 661 -18.45 5.62 -10.10
C VAL A 661 -19.69 5.02 -10.74
N THR A 662 -20.25 3.94 -10.19
CA THR A 662 -21.48 3.33 -10.73
C THR A 662 -22.67 4.30 -10.65
N ASP A 663 -22.80 5.07 -9.58
CA ASP A 663 -23.85 6.08 -9.45
C ASP A 663 -23.69 7.22 -10.47
N LEU A 664 -22.46 7.70 -10.67
CA LEU A 664 -22.17 8.71 -11.68
C LEU A 664 -22.40 8.19 -13.11
N GLU A 665 -22.07 6.93 -13.40
CA GLU A 665 -22.36 6.28 -14.68
C GLU A 665 -23.88 6.15 -14.93
N ASN A 666 -24.64 5.81 -13.89
CA ASN A 666 -26.09 5.75 -13.94
C ASN A 666 -26.70 7.13 -14.21
N ASN A 667 -26.25 8.16 -13.48
CA ASN A 667 -26.68 9.54 -13.68
C ASN A 667 -26.35 10.05 -15.09
N LEU A 668 -25.13 9.81 -15.59
CA LEU A 668 -24.74 10.17 -16.95
C LEU A 668 -25.61 9.46 -18.00
N THR A 669 -25.99 8.21 -17.75
CA THR A 669 -26.87 7.45 -18.63
C THR A 669 -28.30 8.03 -18.64
N GLN A 670 -28.80 8.44 -17.47
CA GLN A 670 -30.09 9.14 -17.38
C GLN A 670 -30.07 10.50 -18.08
N GLU A 671 -29.02 11.31 -17.91
CA GLU A 671 -28.87 12.59 -18.60
C GLU A 671 -28.79 12.43 -20.12
N LYS A 672 -28.07 11.41 -20.62
CA LYS A 672 -28.03 11.10 -22.06
C LYS A 672 -29.41 10.74 -22.60
N LYS A 673 -30.20 9.96 -21.85
CA LYS A 673 -31.59 9.63 -22.24
C LYS A 673 -32.47 10.87 -22.24
N ALA A 674 -32.38 11.72 -21.23
CA ALA A 674 -33.12 12.98 -21.15
C ALA A 674 -32.75 13.93 -22.31
N THR A 675 -31.46 14.05 -22.62
CA THR A 675 -30.97 14.88 -23.73
C THR A 675 -31.48 14.36 -25.08
N TYR A 676 -31.43 13.04 -25.32
CA TYR A 676 -31.96 12.44 -26.54
C TYR A 676 -33.48 12.65 -26.68
N SER A 677 -34.22 12.54 -25.57
CA SER A 677 -35.66 12.81 -25.53
C SER A 677 -35.96 14.27 -25.87
N ASN A 678 -35.24 15.22 -25.25
CA ASN A 678 -35.39 16.65 -25.53
C ASN A 678 -35.01 16.99 -26.98
N GLU A 679 -33.92 16.43 -27.51
CA GLU A 679 -33.53 16.64 -28.90
C GLU A 679 -34.60 16.13 -29.88
N THR A 680 -35.19 14.97 -29.58
CA THR A 680 -36.28 14.40 -30.39
C THR A 680 -37.50 15.33 -30.35
N GLN A 681 -37.89 15.81 -29.16
CA GLN A 681 -39.00 16.77 -29.01
C GLN A 681 -38.75 18.06 -29.80
N TYR A 682 -37.54 18.65 -29.71
CA TYR A 682 -37.22 19.86 -30.47
C TYR A 682 -37.21 19.63 -31.98
N ARG A 683 -36.72 18.45 -32.44
CA ARG A 683 -36.79 18.08 -33.85
C ARG A 683 -38.24 17.98 -34.32
N ASP A 684 -39.11 17.35 -33.54
CA ASP A 684 -40.53 17.21 -33.86
C ASP A 684 -41.25 18.57 -33.90
N GLN A 685 -41.00 19.44 -32.91
CA GLN A 685 -41.53 20.82 -32.88
C GLN A 685 -41.06 21.63 -34.10
N ILE A 686 -39.80 21.51 -34.50
CA ILE A 686 -39.28 22.19 -35.70
C ILE A 686 -39.96 21.66 -36.96
N ILE A 687 -40.19 20.35 -37.06
CA ILE A 687 -40.90 19.73 -38.18
C ILE A 687 -42.34 20.25 -38.25
N GLU A 688 -43.06 20.27 -37.12
CA GLU A 688 -44.43 20.78 -37.04
C GLU A 688 -44.51 22.26 -37.41
N ARG A 689 -43.64 23.10 -36.84
CA ARG A 689 -43.56 24.53 -37.17
C ARG A 689 -43.28 24.76 -38.65
N ASN A 690 -42.34 24.02 -39.23
CA ASN A 690 -42.01 24.13 -40.65
C ASN A 690 -43.19 23.69 -41.54
N LYS A 691 -43.94 22.67 -41.12
CA LYS A 691 -45.17 22.23 -41.80
C LYS A 691 -46.24 23.33 -41.76
N LEU A 692 -46.51 23.91 -40.59
CA LEU A 692 -47.47 25.00 -40.42
C LEU A 692 -47.08 26.23 -41.25
N LEU A 693 -45.82 26.63 -41.21
CA LEU A 693 -45.34 27.77 -42.00
C LEU A 693 -45.48 27.53 -43.50
N MET A 694 -45.17 26.33 -43.99
CA MET A 694 -45.43 25.96 -45.37
C MET A 694 -46.92 26.03 -45.71
N THR A 695 -47.78 25.54 -44.83
CA THR A 695 -49.24 25.59 -45.01
C THR A 695 -49.74 27.04 -45.07
N ILE A 696 -49.30 27.91 -44.16
CA ILE A 696 -49.63 29.35 -44.17
C ILE A 696 -49.15 30.01 -45.47
N TYR A 697 -47.91 29.73 -45.88
CA TYR A 697 -47.37 30.26 -47.13
C TYR A 697 -48.18 29.80 -48.35
N GLN A 698 -48.60 28.53 -48.40
CA GLN A 698 -49.47 28.01 -49.45
C GLN A 698 -50.84 28.67 -49.47
N TYR A 699 -51.46 28.90 -48.30
CA TYR A 699 -52.73 29.63 -48.21
C TYR A 699 -52.59 31.08 -48.68
N LEU A 700 -51.55 31.79 -48.24
CA LEU A 700 -51.26 33.15 -48.69
C LEU A 700 -51.02 33.20 -50.19
N ASP A 701 -50.34 32.19 -50.75
CA ASP A 701 -50.12 32.12 -52.19
C ASP A 701 -51.42 31.88 -52.98
N ASN A 702 -52.30 31.03 -52.47
CA ASN A 702 -53.61 30.78 -53.06
C ASN A 702 -54.50 32.03 -53.07
N ILE A 703 -54.39 32.89 -52.05
CA ILE A 703 -55.14 34.17 -51.98
C ILE A 703 -54.56 35.20 -52.95
N MET A 704 -53.24 35.18 -53.18
CA MET A 704 -52.51 36.23 -53.91
C MET A 704 -52.25 35.92 -55.39
N SER A 705 -52.35 34.67 -55.83
CA SER A 705 -52.02 34.28 -57.21
C SER A 705 -53.24 34.36 -58.13
N ASP A 706 -53.11 35.12 -59.22
CA ASP A 706 -53.89 34.90 -60.45
C ASP A 706 -53.59 33.49 -60.96
N SER A 707 -54.62 32.75 -61.35
CA SER A 707 -54.59 31.33 -61.75
C SER A 707 -53.59 30.94 -62.88
N ALA A 708 -52.79 31.87 -63.39
CA ALA A 708 -51.96 31.72 -64.58
C ALA A 708 -50.46 31.44 -64.34
N ASN A 709 -49.90 31.59 -63.13
CA ASN A 709 -48.46 31.36 -62.90
C ASN A 709 -48.16 30.58 -61.62
N LYS A 710 -48.37 29.25 -61.66
CA LYS A 710 -47.92 28.33 -60.60
C LYS A 710 -46.46 27.92 -60.84
N GLN A 711 -45.50 28.70 -60.36
CA GLN A 711 -44.09 28.23 -60.31
C GLN A 711 -43.89 27.31 -59.09
N SER A 712 -43.61 26.04 -59.38
CA SER A 712 -43.56 24.90 -58.44
C SER A 712 -42.34 24.85 -57.49
N ASN A 713 -41.58 25.93 -57.33
CA ASN A 713 -40.29 25.88 -56.62
C ASN A 713 -40.25 26.89 -55.46
N TYR A 714 -40.98 26.57 -54.38
CA TYR A 714 -40.99 27.38 -53.17
C TYR A 714 -39.79 27.04 -52.27
N PRO A 715 -39.11 28.05 -51.68
CA PRO A 715 -38.09 27.79 -50.68
C PRO A 715 -38.72 27.08 -49.48
N LYS A 716 -38.09 26.00 -49.01
CA LYS A 716 -38.58 25.24 -47.86
C LYS A 716 -38.03 25.88 -46.56
N PRO A 717 -38.86 26.08 -45.51
CA PRO A 717 -38.43 26.56 -44.20
C PRO A 717 -37.28 25.76 -43.60
N SER A 718 -37.22 24.45 -43.88
CA SER A 718 -36.18 23.54 -43.41
C SER A 718 -34.86 23.66 -44.15
N ALA A 719 -34.83 24.21 -45.37
CA ALA A 719 -33.62 24.30 -46.19
C ALA A 719 -32.92 25.66 -46.04
N ASN A 720 -33.67 26.75 -46.03
CA ASN A 720 -33.16 28.09 -45.74
C ASN A 720 -34.30 28.97 -45.22
N PHE A 721 -34.39 29.06 -43.88
CA PHE A 721 -35.44 29.83 -43.23
C PHE A 721 -35.37 31.32 -43.54
N GLY A 722 -34.16 31.89 -43.68
CA GLY A 722 -33.97 33.31 -43.99
C GLY A 722 -34.63 33.68 -45.32
N LEU A 723 -34.32 32.93 -46.38
CA LEU A 723 -34.94 33.14 -47.69
C LEU A 723 -36.46 32.90 -47.66
N PHE A 724 -36.92 31.83 -46.99
CA PHE A 724 -38.35 31.56 -46.86
C PHE A 724 -39.09 32.71 -46.16
N ASN A 725 -38.52 33.24 -45.07
CA ASN A 725 -39.09 34.34 -44.31
C ASN A 725 -39.14 35.63 -45.14
N GLU A 726 -38.09 35.95 -45.89
CA GLU A 726 -38.10 37.10 -46.80
C GLU A 726 -39.22 37.00 -47.86
N HIS A 727 -39.40 35.82 -48.46
CA HIS A 727 -40.48 35.58 -49.42
C HIS A 727 -41.87 35.66 -48.76
N LEU A 728 -42.06 35.07 -47.58
CA LEU A 728 -43.31 35.14 -46.82
C LEU A 728 -43.65 36.59 -46.46
N LEU A 729 -42.67 37.34 -45.97
CA LEU A 729 -42.82 38.73 -45.60
C LEU A 729 -43.13 39.61 -46.81
N SER A 730 -42.49 39.35 -47.96
CA SER A 730 -42.81 40.02 -49.22
C SER A 730 -44.27 39.81 -49.62
N LYS A 731 -44.77 38.56 -49.57
CA LYS A 731 -46.18 38.26 -49.85
C LYS A 731 -47.14 38.92 -48.87
N LEU A 732 -46.82 38.90 -47.56
CA LEU A 732 -47.62 39.57 -46.53
C LEU A 732 -47.68 41.09 -46.75
N LYS A 733 -46.56 41.72 -47.14
CA LYS A 733 -46.54 43.15 -47.51
C LYS A 733 -47.43 43.43 -48.70
N THR A 734 -47.40 42.59 -49.73
CA THR A 734 -48.28 42.71 -50.90
C THR A 734 -49.75 42.53 -50.52
N LEU A 735 -50.08 41.53 -49.70
CA LEU A 735 -51.44 41.33 -49.18
C LEU A 735 -51.92 42.54 -48.37
N THR A 736 -51.07 43.09 -47.52
CA THR A 736 -51.36 44.30 -46.73
C THR A 736 -51.62 45.49 -47.66
N HIS A 737 -50.83 45.63 -48.73
CA HIS A 737 -51.04 46.67 -49.73
C HIS A 737 -52.37 46.50 -50.49
N VAL A 738 -52.71 45.27 -50.89
CA VAL A 738 -54.01 44.95 -51.51
C VAL A 738 -55.15 45.27 -50.56
N HIS A 739 -55.04 44.88 -49.29
CA HIS A 739 -56.04 45.16 -48.26
C HIS A 739 -56.24 46.67 -48.07
N ASN A 740 -55.17 47.44 -47.90
CA ASN A 740 -55.25 48.90 -47.75
C ASN A 740 -55.85 49.57 -48.99
N THR A 741 -55.51 49.09 -50.19
CA THR A 741 -56.08 49.61 -51.45
C THR A 741 -57.57 49.28 -51.56
N PHE A 742 -57.96 48.07 -51.16
CA PHE A 742 -59.35 47.65 -51.11
C PHE A 742 -60.15 48.50 -50.11
N ASP A 743 -59.64 48.68 -48.89
CA ASP A 743 -60.29 49.51 -47.85
C ASP A 743 -60.44 50.96 -48.32
N ARG A 744 -59.41 51.51 -48.97
CA ARG A 744 -59.49 52.85 -49.57
C ARG A 744 -60.55 52.92 -50.65
N ARG A 745 -60.61 51.96 -51.58
CA ARG A 745 -61.64 51.90 -52.63
C ARG A 745 -63.04 51.71 -52.05
N ALA A 746 -63.17 50.89 -51.01
CA ALA A 746 -64.44 50.67 -50.33
C ALA A 746 -64.94 51.99 -49.71
N LYS A 747 -64.09 52.72 -48.99
CA LYS A 747 -64.40 54.07 -48.46
C LYS A 747 -64.71 55.09 -49.56
N GLU A 748 -63.95 55.08 -50.66
CA GLU A 748 -64.24 55.95 -51.81
C GLU A 748 -65.62 55.65 -52.43
N ILE A 749 -66.00 54.37 -52.54
CA ILE A 749 -67.31 53.96 -53.03
C ILE A 749 -68.40 54.36 -52.04
N ASP A 750 -68.19 54.10 -50.74
CA ASP A 750 -69.12 54.43 -49.67
C ASP A 750 -69.41 55.94 -49.62
N ASN A 751 -68.36 56.77 -49.65
CA ASN A 751 -68.49 58.22 -49.72
C ASN A 751 -69.24 58.69 -50.97
N ARG A 752 -68.97 58.10 -52.15
CA ARG A 752 -69.72 58.43 -53.37
C ARG A 752 -71.21 58.10 -53.24
N TRP A 753 -71.54 56.96 -52.63
CA TRP A 753 -72.93 56.60 -52.38
C TRP A 753 -73.59 57.53 -51.35
N GLN A 754 -72.85 57.92 -50.32
CA GLN A 754 -73.31 58.89 -49.31
C GLN A 754 -73.62 60.25 -49.95
N GLU A 755 -72.72 60.76 -50.80
CA GLU A 755 -72.91 62.01 -51.55
C GLU A 755 -74.13 61.93 -52.49
N GLN A 756 -74.28 60.80 -53.21
CA GLN A 756 -75.46 60.57 -54.06
C GLN A 756 -76.76 60.51 -53.25
N TYR A 757 -76.73 59.85 -52.09
CA TYR A 757 -77.86 59.75 -51.19
C TYR A 757 -78.26 61.11 -50.63
N GLU A 758 -77.31 61.92 -50.15
CA GLU A 758 -77.57 63.28 -49.66
C GLU A 758 -78.09 64.20 -50.76
N SER A 759 -77.55 64.11 -51.98
CA SER A 759 -78.08 64.85 -53.13
C SER A 759 -79.53 64.48 -53.43
N LEU A 760 -79.86 63.18 -53.42
CA LEU A 760 -81.23 62.71 -53.65
C LEU A 760 -82.19 63.13 -52.54
N LYS A 761 -81.73 63.07 -51.28
CA LYS A 761 -82.46 63.55 -50.11
C LYS A 761 -82.75 65.05 -50.22
N ASN A 762 -81.76 65.87 -50.56
CA ASN A 762 -81.93 67.30 -50.77
C ASN A 762 -82.92 67.61 -51.91
N GLN A 763 -82.85 66.87 -53.02
CA GLN A 763 -83.83 66.99 -54.11
C GLN A 763 -85.25 66.63 -53.65
N MET A 764 -85.39 65.59 -52.82
CA MET A 764 -86.68 65.21 -52.24
C MET A 764 -87.22 66.29 -51.30
N ASP A 765 -86.38 66.86 -50.44
CA ASP A 765 -86.76 67.96 -49.53
C ASP A 765 -87.18 69.23 -50.29
N ILE A 766 -86.53 69.53 -51.42
CA ILE A 766 -86.94 70.62 -52.31
C ILE A 766 -88.31 70.31 -52.93
N LYS A 767 -88.52 69.08 -53.43
CA LYS A 767 -89.81 68.66 -53.99
C LYS A 767 -90.93 68.70 -52.96
N LEU A 768 -90.68 68.24 -51.72
CA LEU A 768 -91.61 68.32 -50.59
C LEU A 768 -91.98 69.78 -50.27
N ARG A 769 -90.99 70.68 -50.21
CA ARG A 769 -91.25 72.12 -50.01
C ARG A 769 -92.08 72.73 -51.15
N LEU A 770 -91.83 72.35 -52.40
CA LEU A 770 -92.63 72.78 -53.54
C LEU A 770 -94.05 72.21 -53.47
N LEU A 771 -94.21 70.94 -53.11
CA LEU A 771 -95.51 70.29 -52.91
C LEU A 771 -96.32 71.02 -51.84
N ASN A 772 -95.71 71.31 -50.68
CA ASN A 772 -96.36 72.04 -49.59
C ASN A 772 -96.75 73.47 -50.02
N LYS A 773 -95.96 74.14 -50.86
CA LYS A 773 -96.34 75.44 -51.45
C LYS A 773 -97.52 75.32 -52.41
N LEU A 774 -97.54 74.30 -53.26
CA LEU A 774 -98.66 74.04 -54.16
C LEU A 774 -99.93 73.70 -53.38
N GLU A 775 -99.83 72.83 -52.38
CA GLU A 775 -100.93 72.48 -51.48
C GLU A 775 -101.45 73.72 -50.74
N GLY A 776 -100.57 74.55 -50.20
CA GLY A 776 -100.96 75.83 -49.60
C GLY A 776 -101.65 76.78 -50.58
N THR A 777 -101.25 76.79 -51.85
CA THR A 777 -101.88 77.60 -52.90
C THR A 777 -103.27 77.05 -53.26
N VAL A 778 -103.40 75.72 -53.38
CA VAL A 778 -104.67 75.03 -53.60
C VAL A 778 -105.62 75.28 -52.43
N ASN A 779 -105.15 75.15 -51.19
CA ASN A 779 -105.94 75.41 -50.00
C ASN A 779 -106.40 76.88 -49.92
N LYS A 780 -105.55 77.84 -50.28
CA LYS A 780 -105.98 79.24 -50.40
C LYS A 780 -107.03 79.41 -51.50
N ALA A 781 -106.86 78.76 -52.64
CA ALA A 781 -107.84 78.82 -53.74
C ALA A 781 -109.18 78.17 -53.35
N THR A 782 -109.18 77.05 -52.62
CA THR A 782 -110.42 76.39 -52.14
C THR A 782 -111.13 77.21 -51.06
N VAL A 783 -110.39 77.83 -50.13
CA VAL A 783 -110.96 78.78 -49.16
C VAL A 783 -111.56 79.98 -49.89
N THR A 784 -110.82 80.59 -50.82
CA THR A 784 -111.34 81.72 -51.62
C THR A 784 -112.59 81.33 -52.41
N GLN A 785 -112.64 80.11 -52.96
CA GLN A 785 -113.82 79.58 -53.66
C GLN A 785 -115.00 79.39 -52.69
N LYS A 786 -114.74 78.92 -51.46
CA LYS A 786 -115.75 78.76 -50.43
C LYS A 786 -116.32 80.12 -49.99
N ASP A 787 -115.46 81.09 -49.73
CA ASP A 787 -115.85 82.47 -49.39
C ASP A 787 -116.68 83.11 -50.52
N TRP A 788 -116.29 82.88 -51.79
CA TRP A 788 -117.08 83.32 -52.96
C TRP A 788 -118.47 82.67 -53.03
N ARG A 789 -118.60 81.39 -52.63
CA ARG A 789 -119.91 80.72 -52.57
C ARG A 789 -120.77 81.26 -51.44
N GLU A 790 -120.18 81.54 -50.28
CA GLU A 790 -120.89 82.11 -49.13
C GLU A 790 -121.37 83.54 -49.42
N GLN A 791 -120.58 84.36 -50.13
CA GLN A 791 -120.97 85.71 -50.54
C GLN A 791 -122.05 85.79 -51.62
N ASN A 792 -122.26 84.75 -52.44
CA ASN A 792 -123.32 84.70 -53.44
C ASN A 792 -124.63 84.05 -52.94
N HIS A 793 -124.66 83.58 -51.70
CA HIS A 793 -125.84 83.00 -51.05
C HIS A 793 -126.45 83.89 -49.95
N ALA A 794 -125.96 85.12 -49.80
CA ALA A 794 -126.60 86.22 -49.08
C ALA A 794 -127.08 87.26 -50.09
#